data_AF-A0A8A4TPQ4-F1
#
_entry.id   AF-A0A8A4TPQ4-F1
#
_cell.length_a   1.000
_cell.length_b   1.000
_cell.length_c   1.000
_cell.angle_alpha   90.00
_cell.angle_beta   90.00
_cell.angle_gamma   90.00
#
_symmetry.space_group_name_H-M   'P 1'
#
loop_
_entity.id
_entity.type
_entity.pdbx_description
1 polymer ?
#
loop_
_entity_poly.entity_id
_entity_poly.type
_entity_poly.pdbx_seq_one_letter_code
_entity_poly.pdbx_strand_id
1 'polypeptide(L)'
;MSTRFLLSCLLFLGSFAVAQTRMVPHLTRTDGGFDTQVFFTNGTDREAYVLLEAYTEAGESLATVRQTVPAKTTVSQEAQALFGGERAVSHFFIQGDPGIEVRVSYNTQTGTTSPVHVNESREMGRSWRLMHGTDWTTIFDGFAAVNAGSSSADITIRHLSRSGEELEDAVTIAAVPAKGKIRVVLADHFTEIDGSLFEVSSKNRLGLLVLRGTLGQDAFLAGGAGTVAEEGFDREIVRNVARMMREGREIFRYDTFGDEAFWGDTIRLHEGVAAVSPATALAVGLKVDLAALPQEVVAALAAGQVDLDDPAVTAVLLQLNAVVGVKGFFTDGEDPNRLTSIGITCALCHSTVDDAFAPGIGYRRDGWPNRDLQVGTIAALATDLSSVTRSLGLGEDQAAQDALREVIRAWGPGKFDAHVFLDRVFTGGPQSSTAVLIPAAFGMSGTNMATYNGWGSLTYWNAFVANLEMHGQGTFIDPRLNDEAQYPAAAADGLAEVRAKQDLITGKLGALNFYQMAIPAPKPPAGSFDAAAATRGEALFGGKANCASCHVPPLYTEPGYNLHTPQEIGIDGFQADRGPTKKYRTTPLPGLWARAKGGYYHDGRFADLAQVVGHYNEHFSLSLTAAEIDDLVAFLKSL
;
A
#
# COMPACT_ATOMS: atom_id res chain seq x y z
N MET A 1 -28.67 -35.67 55.08
CA MET A 1 -28.81 -34.30 55.62
C MET A 1 -27.80 -33.43 54.88
N SER A 2 -28.21 -32.77 53.78
CA SER A 2 -28.70 -31.38 53.68
C SER A 2 -27.58 -30.31 53.78
N THR A 3 -27.21 -29.68 52.65
CA THR A 3 -27.59 -28.32 52.16
C THR A 3 -26.51 -27.27 52.55
N ARG A 4 -25.67 -26.75 51.64
CA ARG A 4 -25.79 -25.56 50.73
C ARG A 4 -26.16 -24.20 51.39
N PHE A 5 -25.50 -23.15 50.85
CA PHE A 5 -25.66 -21.68 50.98
C PHE A 5 -24.89 -20.99 52.13
N LEU A 6 -24.32 -19.76 52.04
CA LEU A 6 -23.81 -18.85 50.99
C LEU A 6 -23.35 -17.55 51.70
N LEU A 7 -22.48 -16.77 51.05
CA LEU A 7 -22.47 -15.28 50.99
C LEU A 7 -21.58 -14.43 51.94
N SER A 8 -20.53 -13.88 51.33
CA SER A 8 -20.15 -12.44 51.20
C SER A 8 -19.27 -11.67 52.19
N CYS A 9 -18.31 -10.98 51.51
CA CYS A 9 -17.84 -9.58 51.68
C CYS A 9 -16.96 -9.28 52.91
N LEU A 10 -15.85 -8.52 52.84
CA LEU A 10 -15.38 -7.45 51.94
C LEU A 10 -13.84 -7.56 51.81
N LEU A 11 -13.23 -7.68 50.63
CA LEU A 11 -12.74 -6.59 49.76
C LEU A 11 -12.70 -5.18 50.38
N PHE A 12 -11.50 -4.74 50.79
CA PHE A 12 -11.06 -3.37 50.56
C PHE A 12 -9.78 -3.41 49.72
N LEU A 13 -9.97 -3.48 48.40
CA LEU A 13 -9.02 -2.95 47.42
C LEU A 13 -9.07 -1.43 47.58
N GLY A 14 -8.04 -0.86 48.22
CA GLY A 14 -7.75 0.57 48.07
C GLY A 14 -7.15 0.79 46.69
N SER A 15 -7.96 1.23 45.74
CA SER A 15 -7.51 1.71 44.43
C SER A 15 -6.65 2.96 44.61
N PHE A 16 -5.34 2.79 44.74
CA PHE A 16 -4.40 3.87 44.50
C PHE A 16 -4.25 4.00 42.98
N ALA A 17 -4.62 5.15 42.43
CA ALA A 17 -4.36 5.48 41.03
C ALA A 17 -2.85 5.71 40.87
N VAL A 18 -2.12 4.64 40.55
CA VAL A 18 -0.68 4.70 40.33
C VAL A 18 -0.42 5.02 38.86
N ALA A 19 0.33 6.08 38.59
CA ALA A 19 0.79 6.38 37.22
C ALA A 19 1.97 5.46 36.90
N GLN A 20 1.76 4.42 36.09
CA GLN A 20 2.86 3.70 35.44
C GLN A 20 2.99 4.15 33.97
N THR A 21 4.19 4.61 33.60
CA THR A 21 4.62 4.94 32.23
C THR A 21 5.72 3.96 31.84
N ARG A 22 5.60 3.32 30.66
CA ARG A 22 6.65 2.43 30.11
C ARG A 22 7.53 3.22 29.15
N MET A 23 8.86 3.11 29.27
CA MET A 23 9.86 3.77 28.43
C MET A 23 10.85 2.74 27.88
N VAL A 24 11.22 2.84 26.60
CA VAL A 24 12.22 1.95 25.97
C VAL A 24 13.36 2.80 25.39
N PRO A 25 14.45 3.09 26.13
CA PRO A 25 15.63 3.68 25.53
C PRO A 25 16.58 2.60 25.00
N HIS A 26 17.26 2.85 23.88
CA HIS A 26 18.44 2.07 23.51
C HIS A 26 19.68 2.68 24.20
N LEU A 27 20.21 2.03 25.24
CA LEU A 27 21.40 2.49 25.95
C LEU A 27 22.62 1.60 25.62
N THR A 28 23.32 1.83 24.50
CA THR A 28 24.68 1.29 24.28
C THR A 28 25.62 2.33 23.68
N ARG A 29 26.92 2.23 24.02
CA ARG A 29 27.91 3.33 24.01
C ARG A 29 28.67 3.53 22.71
N THR A 30 28.45 2.69 21.71
CA THR A 30 29.32 2.62 20.54
C THR A 30 28.47 2.67 19.29
N ASP A 31 28.30 3.88 18.74
CA ASP A 31 27.91 4.13 17.35
C ASP A 31 26.45 4.63 17.16
N GLY A 32 26.13 5.80 17.74
CA GLY A 32 24.91 6.57 17.44
C GLY A 32 23.62 6.13 18.16
N GLY A 33 22.79 7.08 18.58
CA GLY A 33 21.55 6.79 19.33
C GLY A 33 20.82 8.04 19.86
N PHE A 34 19.74 7.81 20.62
CA PHE A 34 19.01 8.86 21.36
C PHE A 34 19.49 8.94 22.82
N ASP A 35 19.88 10.12 23.29
CA ASP A 35 20.01 10.34 24.74
C ASP A 35 18.62 10.64 25.32
N THR A 36 18.18 9.82 26.27
CA THR A 36 16.87 9.97 26.92
C THR A 36 17.02 10.70 28.26
N GLN A 37 16.41 11.87 28.37
CA GLN A 37 16.26 12.60 29.62
C GLN A 37 14.82 12.52 30.11
N VAL A 38 14.64 12.15 31.38
CA VAL A 38 13.32 12.05 32.02
C VAL A 38 13.17 13.19 33.01
N PHE A 39 12.01 13.83 33.01
CA PHE A 39 11.62 14.90 33.91
C PHE A 39 10.44 14.44 34.77
N PHE A 40 10.56 14.65 36.08
CA PHE A 40 9.54 14.37 37.07
C PHE A 40 9.09 15.69 37.68
N THR A 41 7.89 16.15 37.34
CA THR A 41 7.28 17.35 37.92
C THR A 41 6.34 16.93 39.05
N ASN A 42 6.64 17.32 40.28
CA ASN A 42 5.75 17.12 41.43
C ASN A 42 4.79 18.31 41.57
N GLY A 43 3.54 18.12 41.18
CA GLY A 43 2.49 19.14 41.30
C GLY A 43 1.90 19.27 42.72
N THR A 44 2.31 18.44 43.67
CA THR A 44 1.73 18.38 45.02
C THR A 44 2.48 19.25 46.02
N ASP A 45 1.86 19.52 47.18
CA ASP A 45 2.44 20.28 48.28
C ASP A 45 3.33 19.44 49.22
N ARG A 46 3.60 18.17 48.85
CA ARG A 46 4.42 17.24 49.64
C ARG A 46 5.45 16.54 48.77
N GLU A 47 6.49 16.02 49.41
CA GLU A 47 7.45 15.14 48.75
C GLU A 47 6.73 13.91 48.16
N ALA A 48 7.16 13.50 46.97
CA ALA A 48 6.61 12.37 46.24
C ALA A 48 7.75 11.49 45.72
N TYR A 49 7.44 10.24 45.42
CA TYR A 49 8.41 9.28 44.92
C TYR A 49 8.07 8.79 43.52
N VAL A 50 9.13 8.43 42.81
CA VAL A 50 9.07 7.71 41.54
C VAL A 50 9.92 6.47 41.65
N LEU A 51 9.35 5.32 41.30
CA LEU A 51 10.04 4.05 41.18
C LEU A 51 10.32 3.80 39.71
N LEU A 52 11.55 3.43 39.36
CA LEU A 52 11.93 3.08 38.02
C LEU A 52 12.48 1.66 37.97
N GLU A 53 12.01 0.82 37.05
CA GLU A 53 12.42 -0.59 36.95
C GLU A 53 12.93 -0.89 35.55
N ALA A 54 14.23 -1.13 35.40
CA ALA A 54 14.88 -1.43 34.12
C ALA A 54 14.91 -2.92 33.79
N TYR A 55 14.94 -3.26 32.50
CA TYR A 55 14.86 -4.61 31.96
C TYR A 55 15.81 -4.84 30.77
N THR A 56 16.24 -6.09 30.58
CA THR A 56 16.97 -6.56 29.39
C THR A 56 16.04 -6.71 28.18
N GLU A 57 16.61 -6.92 27.00
CA GLU A 57 15.85 -7.27 25.78
C GLU A 57 14.99 -8.53 25.95
N ALA A 58 15.47 -9.50 26.76
CA ALA A 58 14.74 -10.72 27.08
C ALA A 58 13.65 -10.53 28.16
N GLY A 59 13.45 -9.30 28.64
CA GLY A 59 12.46 -8.97 29.68
C GLY A 59 12.88 -9.35 31.10
N GLU A 60 14.17 -9.53 31.36
CA GLU A 60 14.69 -9.79 32.71
C GLU A 60 14.94 -8.47 33.46
N SER A 61 14.53 -8.37 34.72
CA SER A 61 14.75 -7.15 35.52
C SER A 61 16.24 -6.92 35.80
N LEU A 62 16.71 -5.70 35.49
CA LEU A 62 18.10 -5.26 35.62
C LEU A 62 18.36 -4.49 36.92
N ALA A 63 17.50 -3.51 37.22
CA ALA A 63 17.66 -2.62 38.36
C ALA A 63 16.35 -1.92 38.71
N THR A 64 16.14 -1.65 40.00
CA THR A 64 15.04 -0.82 40.48
C THR A 64 15.60 0.40 41.19
N VAL A 65 15.25 1.60 40.73
CA VAL A 65 15.72 2.88 41.24
C VAL A 65 14.53 3.62 41.84
N ARG A 66 14.67 4.08 43.09
CA ARG A 66 13.66 4.96 43.71
C ARG A 66 14.21 6.38 43.75
N GLN A 67 13.51 7.30 43.10
CA GLN A 67 13.84 8.72 43.04
C GLN A 67 12.85 9.54 43.88
N THR A 68 13.38 10.53 44.58
CA THR A 68 12.60 11.46 45.39
C THR A 68 12.42 12.77 44.63
N VAL A 69 11.19 13.27 44.58
CA VAL A 69 10.84 14.51 43.88
C VAL A 69 10.22 15.49 44.90
N PRO A 70 10.93 16.56 45.29
CA PRO A 70 10.43 17.54 46.26
C PRO A 70 9.11 18.20 45.83
N ALA A 71 8.32 18.65 46.80
CA ALA A 71 7.04 19.35 46.55
C ALA A 71 7.22 20.54 45.60
N LYS A 72 6.32 20.71 44.63
CA LYS A 72 6.32 21.83 43.66
C LYS A 72 7.62 22.01 42.87
N THR A 73 8.36 20.92 42.63
CA THR A 73 9.60 20.97 41.85
C THR A 73 9.55 20.09 40.61
N THR A 74 10.44 20.36 39.66
CA THR A 74 10.77 19.43 38.57
C THR A 74 12.19 18.94 38.78
N VAL A 75 12.38 17.62 38.75
CA VAL A 75 13.70 16.99 38.76
C VAL A 75 13.91 16.30 37.42
N SER A 76 15.08 16.47 36.81
CA SER A 76 15.43 15.75 35.57
C SER A 76 16.60 14.80 35.79
N GLN A 77 16.60 13.69 35.06
CA GLN A 77 17.70 12.73 35.11
C GLN A 77 17.86 12.02 33.77
N GLU A 78 19.11 11.82 33.37
CA GLU A 78 19.43 10.99 32.21
C GLU A 78 19.21 9.51 32.55
N ALA A 79 18.61 8.77 31.63
CA ALA A 79 18.37 7.33 31.81
C ALA A 79 19.68 6.56 32.09
N GLN A 80 20.79 6.99 31.49
CA GLN A 80 22.12 6.40 31.73
C GLN A 80 22.61 6.64 33.16
N ALA A 81 22.34 7.81 33.75
CA ALA A 81 22.69 8.13 35.13
C ALA A 81 21.83 7.37 36.15
N LEU A 82 20.62 6.97 35.76
CA LEU A 82 19.71 6.18 36.61
C LEU A 82 20.14 4.71 36.72
N PHE A 83 20.50 4.07 35.60
CA PHE A 83 20.67 2.60 35.56
C PHE A 83 22.12 2.12 35.38
N GLY A 84 23.08 3.05 35.23
CA GLY A 84 24.50 2.75 35.08
C GLY A 84 24.90 2.46 33.63
N GLY A 85 25.93 3.15 33.14
CA GLY A 85 26.31 3.14 31.72
C GLY A 85 27.04 1.89 31.18
N GLU A 86 27.18 0.82 31.97
CA GLU A 86 27.90 -0.41 31.55
C GLU A 86 26.96 -1.54 31.10
N ARG A 87 25.65 -1.42 31.30
CA ARG A 87 24.67 -2.47 30.93
C ARG A 87 23.68 -1.94 29.90
N ALA A 88 23.44 -2.74 28.85
CA ALA A 88 22.40 -2.47 27.88
C ALA A 88 21.01 -2.59 28.55
N VAL A 89 20.37 -1.46 28.82
CA VAL A 89 18.96 -1.42 29.22
C VAL A 89 18.14 -1.35 27.94
N SER A 90 17.22 -2.31 27.76
CA SER A 90 16.27 -2.30 26.64
C SER A 90 15.11 -1.36 26.95
N HIS A 91 14.53 -1.48 28.15
CA HIS A 91 13.42 -0.66 28.58
C HIS A 91 13.36 -0.52 30.10
N PHE A 92 12.62 0.48 30.59
CA PHE A 92 12.31 0.63 31.99
C PHE A 92 10.88 1.15 32.22
N PHE A 93 10.30 0.76 33.33
CA PHE A 93 9.01 1.27 33.80
C PHE A 93 9.25 2.41 34.76
N ILE A 94 8.36 3.39 34.76
CA ILE A 94 8.29 4.49 35.71
C ILE A 94 6.97 4.37 36.43
N GLN A 95 7.00 4.38 37.74
CA GLN A 95 5.84 4.33 38.61
C GLN A 95 5.90 5.49 39.60
N GLY A 96 5.08 6.52 39.38
CA GLY A 96 5.06 7.72 40.23
C GLY A 96 3.91 7.72 41.24
N ASP A 97 4.13 8.40 42.36
CA ASP A 97 3.06 8.80 43.27
C ASP A 97 2.01 9.69 42.56
N PRO A 98 0.73 9.68 42.99
CA PRO A 98 -0.29 10.55 42.42
C PRO A 98 0.10 12.04 42.47
N GLY A 99 -0.02 12.74 41.34
CA GLY A 99 0.36 14.15 41.21
C GLY A 99 1.78 14.38 40.69
N ILE A 100 2.53 13.31 40.38
CA ILE A 100 3.73 13.38 39.55
C ILE A 100 3.35 13.35 38.08
N GLU A 101 3.79 14.37 37.35
CA GLU A 101 3.80 14.40 35.89
C GLU A 101 5.17 13.94 35.39
N VAL A 102 5.16 13.05 34.40
CA VAL A 102 6.38 12.55 33.76
C VAL A 102 6.46 13.14 32.37
N ARG A 103 7.55 13.82 32.07
CA ARG A 103 7.88 14.28 30.73
C ARG A 103 9.16 13.62 30.30
N VAL A 104 9.27 13.32 29.01
CA VAL A 104 10.46 12.73 28.45
C VAL A 104 10.95 13.63 27.36
N SER A 105 12.27 13.77 27.27
CA SER A 105 12.94 14.38 26.16
C SER A 105 13.99 13.43 25.60
N TYR A 106 14.20 13.52 24.29
CA TYR A 106 15.18 12.74 23.56
C TYR A 106 16.07 13.67 22.76
N ASN A 107 17.36 13.39 22.69
CA ASN A 107 18.30 14.09 21.83
C ASN A 107 18.84 13.12 20.77
N THR A 108 18.58 13.43 19.50
CA THR A 108 19.09 12.73 18.31
C THR A 108 20.59 13.02 18.14
N GLN A 109 21.43 11.99 18.16
CA GLN A 109 22.84 12.11 17.76
C GLN A 109 23.06 11.54 16.34
N THR A 110 23.99 12.15 15.59
CA THR A 110 24.48 11.66 14.30
C THR A 110 25.31 10.37 14.50
N GLY A 111 24.94 9.28 13.81
CA GLY A 111 25.67 8.01 13.87
C GLY A 111 25.01 6.86 13.11
N THR A 112 25.77 5.79 12.88
CA THR A 112 25.37 4.62 12.08
C THR A 112 24.56 3.62 12.90
N THR A 113 23.24 3.61 12.70
CA THR A 113 22.28 2.51 12.96
C THR A 113 22.34 1.80 14.31
N SER A 114 21.22 1.84 15.04
CA SER A 114 20.99 1.03 16.24
C SER A 114 19.92 -0.04 15.95
N PRO A 115 20.16 -1.35 16.19
CA PRO A 115 19.12 -2.36 16.06
C PRO A 115 18.22 -2.38 17.31
N VAL A 116 16.90 -2.33 17.13
CA VAL A 116 15.93 -2.64 18.20
C VAL A 116 15.27 -3.98 17.84
N HIS A 117 15.69 -5.04 18.51
CA HIS A 117 14.94 -6.30 18.59
C HIS A 117 14.30 -6.38 19.98
N VAL A 118 13.09 -6.94 20.08
CA VAL A 118 12.49 -7.28 21.38
C VAL A 118 11.81 -8.65 21.26
N ASN A 119 12.23 -9.60 22.09
CA ASN A 119 11.56 -10.88 22.31
C ASN A 119 11.07 -10.92 23.77
N GLU A 120 9.77 -10.63 23.99
CA GLU A 120 9.15 -10.65 25.32
C GLU A 120 8.12 -11.79 25.48
N SER A 121 7.94 -12.26 26.73
CA SER A 121 7.19 -13.47 27.09
C SER A 121 5.69 -13.46 26.73
N ARG A 122 5.13 -14.69 26.61
CA ARG A 122 3.83 -14.99 25.96
C ARG A 122 2.58 -14.31 26.54
N GLU A 123 2.54 -13.92 27.81
CA GLU A 123 1.33 -13.37 28.43
C GLU A 123 1.22 -11.84 28.32
N MET A 124 2.32 -11.09 28.41
CA MET A 124 2.30 -9.61 28.28
C MET A 124 2.40 -9.14 26.83
N GLY A 125 3.00 -9.95 25.94
CA GLY A 125 3.18 -9.61 24.52
C GLY A 125 1.89 -9.40 23.73
N ARG A 126 0.75 -9.99 24.14
CA ARG A 126 -0.53 -9.88 23.41
C ARG A 126 -1.10 -8.46 23.36
N SER A 127 -0.84 -7.64 24.39
CA SER A 127 -1.34 -6.26 24.43
C SER A 127 -0.39 -5.26 23.75
N TRP A 128 0.90 -5.62 23.62
CA TRP A 128 1.99 -4.70 23.28
C TRP A 128 2.81 -5.08 22.05
N ARG A 129 2.41 -6.06 21.24
CA ARG A 129 2.90 -6.17 19.85
C ARG A 129 2.59 -4.86 19.14
N LEU A 130 3.62 -4.04 18.94
CA LEU A 130 3.43 -2.63 18.65
C LEU A 130 3.03 -2.38 17.19
N MET A 131 3.42 -3.23 16.25
CA MET A 131 2.86 -3.27 14.88
C MET A 131 3.10 -4.66 14.27
N HIS A 132 2.06 -5.30 13.71
CA HIS A 132 2.21 -6.48 12.84
C HIS A 132 2.48 -5.97 11.40
N GLY A 133 3.44 -6.57 10.68
CA GLY A 133 3.62 -6.32 9.24
C GLY A 133 4.18 -4.96 8.83
N THR A 134 4.87 -4.22 9.71
CA THR A 134 5.67 -3.07 9.27
C THR A 134 7.08 -3.52 8.97
N ASP A 135 7.58 -3.11 7.81
CA ASP A 135 8.96 -3.30 7.41
C ASP A 135 9.89 -2.58 8.41
N TRP A 136 10.52 -3.33 9.31
CA TRP A 136 11.49 -2.83 10.29
C TRP A 136 12.83 -2.46 9.65
N THR A 137 12.96 -2.68 8.34
CA THR A 137 14.05 -2.17 7.54
C THR A 137 13.72 -0.74 7.09
N THR A 138 13.48 0.23 8.00
CA THR A 138 13.28 1.69 7.69
C THR A 138 13.87 2.74 8.68
N ILE A 139 14.84 3.63 8.32
CA ILE A 139 15.44 4.64 9.25
C ILE A 139 14.48 5.80 9.31
N PHE A 140 13.80 5.90 10.45
CA PHE A 140 13.05 7.07 10.84
C PHE A 140 13.32 7.35 12.32
N ASP A 141 13.34 8.62 12.69
CA ASP A 141 13.37 9.05 14.09
C ASP A 141 11.93 9.32 14.53
N GLY A 142 11.45 8.56 15.51
CA GLY A 142 10.05 8.56 15.88
C GLY A 142 9.75 7.84 17.18
N PHE A 143 8.46 7.70 17.49
CA PHE A 143 8.00 6.90 18.61
C PHE A 143 6.65 6.25 18.31
N ALA A 144 6.38 5.12 18.94
CA ALA A 144 5.04 4.58 19.06
C ALA A 144 4.46 4.94 20.44
N ALA A 145 3.18 5.32 20.46
CA ALA A 145 2.45 5.62 21.68
C ALA A 145 1.21 4.74 21.81
N VAL A 146 0.94 4.28 23.03
CA VAL A 146 -0.28 3.56 23.37
C VAL A 146 -1.02 4.35 24.42
N ASN A 147 -2.28 4.70 24.14
CA ASN A 147 -3.17 5.26 25.15
C ASN A 147 -3.58 4.13 26.12
N ALA A 148 -2.92 4.06 27.26
CA ALA A 148 -3.18 3.08 28.31
C ALA A 148 -4.38 3.46 29.23
N GLY A 149 -5.09 4.55 28.90
CA GLY A 149 -6.30 4.96 29.58
C GLY A 149 -7.54 4.14 29.15
N SER A 150 -8.63 4.32 29.91
CA SER A 150 -9.93 3.67 29.66
C SER A 150 -10.85 4.47 28.73
N SER A 151 -10.42 5.62 28.22
CA SER A 151 -11.16 6.49 27.28
C SER A 151 -10.27 6.94 26.13
N SER A 152 -10.83 7.57 25.10
CA SER A 152 -10.01 8.28 24.11
C SER A 152 -9.33 9.51 24.74
N ALA A 153 -8.17 9.90 24.22
CA ALA A 153 -7.46 11.11 24.60
C ALA A 153 -6.57 11.63 23.47
N ASP A 154 -6.32 12.93 23.47
CA ASP A 154 -5.37 13.55 22.55
C ASP A 154 -3.93 13.27 23.00
N ILE A 155 -3.01 13.19 22.04
CA ILE A 155 -1.57 13.11 22.28
C ILE A 155 -0.93 14.34 21.64
N THR A 156 -0.32 15.21 22.44
CA THR A 156 0.33 16.45 22.00
C THR A 156 1.84 16.30 22.04
N ILE A 157 2.50 16.80 21.00
CA ILE A 157 3.94 16.67 20.73
C ILE A 157 4.49 18.07 20.52
N ARG A 158 5.39 18.52 21.40
CA ARG A 158 6.09 19.81 21.24
C ARG A 158 7.52 19.59 20.80
N HIS A 159 7.98 20.42 19.88
CA HIS A 159 9.36 20.43 19.40
C HIS A 159 10.13 21.58 20.06
N LEU A 160 11.17 21.23 20.80
CA LEU A 160 11.88 22.12 21.70
C LEU A 160 13.38 22.16 21.36
N SER A 161 14.02 23.30 21.59
CA SER A 161 15.47 23.45 21.57
C SER A 161 16.10 22.86 22.83
N ARG A 162 17.43 22.71 22.86
CA ARG A 162 18.14 22.27 24.07
C ARG A 162 17.99 23.22 25.27
N SER A 163 17.66 24.48 25.02
CA SER A 163 17.34 25.45 26.08
C SER A 163 15.86 25.42 26.50
N GLY A 164 15.04 24.56 25.89
CA GLY A 164 13.62 24.39 26.20
C GLY A 164 12.69 25.38 25.49
N GLU A 165 13.18 26.07 24.46
CA GLU A 165 12.37 26.98 23.63
C GLU A 165 11.62 26.19 22.55
N GLU A 166 10.35 26.48 22.32
CA GLU A 166 9.56 25.84 21.27
C GLU A 166 10.05 26.28 19.89
N LEU A 167 10.51 25.32 19.08
CA LEU A 167 11.11 25.55 17.76
C LEU A 167 10.06 25.59 16.64
N GLU A 168 9.03 24.75 16.77
CA GLU A 168 7.92 24.61 15.83
C GLU A 168 6.62 24.36 16.60
N ASP A 169 5.49 24.69 15.98
CA ASP A 169 4.16 24.54 16.59
C ASP A 169 3.90 23.10 17.06
N ALA A 170 3.35 22.97 18.27
CA ALA A 170 2.94 21.68 18.81
C ALA A 170 1.95 20.93 17.90
N VAL A 171 2.25 19.66 17.63
CA VAL A 171 1.38 18.76 16.87
C VAL A 171 0.49 17.96 17.82
N THR A 172 -0.82 17.91 17.55
CA THR A 172 -1.77 17.13 18.33
C THR A 172 -2.40 16.03 17.50
N ILE A 173 -2.25 14.79 17.94
CA ILE A 173 -2.94 13.61 17.42
C ILE A 173 -4.21 13.44 18.24
N ALA A 174 -5.34 13.81 17.64
CA ALA A 174 -6.61 13.88 18.34
C ALA A 174 -7.24 12.48 18.53
N ALA A 175 -7.98 12.35 19.64
CA ALA A 175 -8.91 11.25 19.89
C ALA A 175 -8.33 9.83 19.77
N VAL A 176 -7.09 9.60 20.19
CA VAL A 176 -6.49 8.26 20.23
C VAL A 176 -7.34 7.36 21.14
N PRO A 177 -7.96 6.28 20.64
CA PRO A 177 -8.88 5.45 21.43
C PRO A 177 -8.23 4.82 22.67
N ALA A 178 -9.04 4.40 23.64
CA ALA A 178 -8.57 3.59 24.77
C ALA A 178 -7.86 2.33 24.25
N LYS A 179 -6.66 2.04 24.75
CA LYS A 179 -5.75 0.98 24.25
C LYS A 179 -5.34 1.15 22.77
N GLY A 180 -5.70 2.27 22.15
CA GLY A 180 -5.31 2.64 20.79
C GLY A 180 -3.81 2.86 20.71
N LYS A 181 -3.24 2.45 19.57
CA LYS A 181 -1.81 2.51 19.28
C LYS A 181 -1.59 3.45 18.11
N ILE A 182 -0.60 4.31 18.21
CA ILE A 182 -0.18 5.21 17.14
C ILE A 182 1.32 5.10 16.91
N ARG A 183 1.74 5.33 15.67
CA ARG A 183 3.14 5.55 15.29
C ARG A 183 3.29 7.00 14.87
N VAL A 184 4.31 7.66 15.38
CA VAL A 184 4.68 9.02 15.04
C VAL A 184 6.08 9.01 14.44
N VAL A 185 6.20 9.52 13.22
CA VAL A 185 7.48 9.80 12.58
C VAL A 185 7.74 11.28 12.73
N LEU A 186 8.80 11.68 13.45
CA LEU A 186 9.02 13.10 13.78
C LEU A 186 9.25 13.94 12.53
N ALA A 187 9.95 13.39 11.53
CA ALA A 187 10.17 14.05 10.24
C ALA A 187 8.89 14.28 9.41
N ASP A 188 7.77 13.61 9.73
CA ASP A 188 6.47 13.90 9.11
C ASP A 188 5.83 15.17 9.69
N HIS A 189 6.33 15.65 10.83
CA HIS A 189 5.72 16.69 11.64
C HIS A 189 6.63 17.90 11.88
N PHE A 190 7.95 17.71 11.85
CA PHE A 190 8.95 18.72 12.21
C PHE A 190 10.12 18.74 11.21
N THR A 191 10.69 19.91 10.97
CA THR A 191 11.69 20.15 9.91
C THR A 191 13.13 19.94 10.34
N GLU A 192 13.46 20.18 11.62
CA GLU A 192 14.80 19.99 12.19
C GLU A 192 14.75 19.11 13.45
N ILE A 193 14.91 17.80 13.26
CA ILE A 193 14.82 16.84 14.36
C ILE A 193 16.16 16.54 15.02
N ASP A 194 17.27 16.92 14.38
CA ASP A 194 18.64 16.68 14.85
C ASP A 194 19.03 17.66 15.98
N GLY A 195 19.51 17.13 17.11
CA GLY A 195 19.91 17.96 18.26
C GLY A 195 18.75 18.61 19.05
N SER A 196 17.51 18.33 18.66
CA SER A 196 16.27 18.86 19.24
C SER A 196 15.70 17.97 20.35
N LEU A 197 14.79 18.52 21.16
CA LEU A 197 14.06 17.87 22.25
C LEU A 197 12.58 17.74 21.86
N PHE A 198 11.90 16.65 22.23
CA PHE A 198 10.47 16.46 21.95
C PHE A 198 9.70 16.10 23.22
N GLU A 199 8.72 16.92 23.59
CA GLU A 199 7.84 16.67 24.73
C GLU A 199 6.53 16.02 24.24
N VAL A 200 6.25 14.80 24.71
CA VAL A 200 5.02 14.06 24.39
C VAL A 200 4.12 14.00 25.62
N SER A 201 2.88 14.45 25.48
CA SER A 201 1.92 14.54 26.58
C SER A 201 0.53 14.05 26.18
N SER A 202 -0.24 13.57 27.15
CA SER A 202 -1.66 13.22 27.00
C SER A 202 -2.37 13.34 28.33
N LYS A 203 -3.70 13.54 28.29
CA LYS A 203 -4.56 13.46 29.48
C LYS A 203 -4.65 12.04 30.04
N ASN A 204 -4.43 11.03 29.19
CA ASN A 204 -4.39 9.64 29.60
C ASN A 204 -2.97 9.15 29.74
N ARG A 205 -2.83 8.04 30.48
CA ARG A 205 -1.55 7.34 30.64
C ARG A 205 -1.04 6.88 29.26
N LEU A 206 0.24 7.10 28.99
CA LEU A 206 0.89 6.65 27.76
C LEU A 206 1.89 5.53 28.02
N GLY A 207 1.91 4.54 27.14
CA GLY A 207 3.11 3.71 26.93
C GLY A 207 3.86 4.24 25.71
N LEU A 208 5.15 4.54 25.84
CA LEU A 208 5.96 5.10 24.75
C LEU A 208 7.13 4.16 24.41
N LEU A 209 7.30 3.90 23.11
CA LEU A 209 8.44 3.17 22.54
C LEU A 209 9.13 4.09 21.54
N VAL A 210 10.39 4.44 21.77
CA VAL A 210 11.19 5.23 20.81
C VAL A 210 11.71 4.32 19.71
N LEU A 211 11.69 4.79 18.47
CA LEU A 211 12.00 4.01 17.28
C LEU A 211 13.08 4.71 16.44
N ARG A 212 14.11 3.93 16.06
CA ARG A 212 15.09 4.20 14.99
C ARG A 212 15.28 2.91 14.19
N GLY A 213 14.77 2.80 12.95
CA GLY A 213 14.90 1.59 12.08
C GLY A 213 15.89 1.76 10.90
N THR A 214 15.87 0.98 9.80
CA THR A 214 16.77 1.15 8.59
C THR A 214 16.26 1.03 7.12
N LEU A 215 16.03 2.10 6.32
CA LEU A 215 15.33 2.10 4.99
C LEU A 215 16.18 1.47 3.90
N GLY A 216 15.70 0.37 3.34
CA GLY A 216 16.23 -0.23 2.13
C GLY A 216 15.92 0.62 0.89
N GLN A 217 17.01 1.16 0.30
CA GLN A 217 17.18 1.70 -1.07
C GLN A 217 16.29 2.88 -1.51
N ASP A 218 16.77 4.08 -1.19
CA ASP A 218 17.10 5.09 -2.22
C ASP A 218 18.18 6.03 -1.67
N ALA A 219 19.43 5.55 -1.66
CA ALA A 219 20.61 6.41 -1.54
C ALA A 219 20.86 7.17 -2.87
N PHE A 220 19.83 7.79 -3.44
CA PHE A 220 19.93 8.57 -4.68
C PHE A 220 19.91 10.09 -4.44
N LEU A 221 19.69 10.57 -3.22
CA LEU A 221 19.74 12.01 -2.92
C LEU A 221 20.91 12.46 -2.03
N ALA A 222 21.70 11.53 -1.48
CA ALA A 222 22.80 11.87 -0.57
C ALA A 222 24.21 11.68 -1.16
N GLY A 223 24.34 11.61 -2.49
CA GLY A 223 25.61 11.27 -3.13
C GLY A 223 25.91 12.04 -4.42
N GLY A 224 26.39 13.28 -4.29
CA GLY A 224 27.28 13.87 -5.29
C GLY A 224 26.96 15.29 -5.76
N ALA A 225 27.80 16.22 -5.31
CA ALA A 225 28.11 17.54 -5.87
C ALA A 225 27.13 18.71 -5.59
N GLY A 226 27.54 19.55 -4.64
CA GLY A 226 27.12 20.95 -4.57
C GLY A 226 26.33 21.27 -3.31
N THR A 227 27.02 21.75 -2.28
CA THR A 227 26.43 22.54 -1.21
C THR A 227 25.81 23.80 -1.80
N VAL A 228 24.55 23.71 -2.20
CA VAL A 228 23.62 24.82 -2.06
C VAL A 228 22.64 24.31 -1.02
N ALA A 229 22.65 24.91 0.16
CA ALA A 229 21.54 24.70 1.08
C ALA A 229 20.30 25.12 0.28
N GLU A 230 19.44 24.17 -0.09
CA GLU A 230 18.14 24.53 -0.68
C GLU A 230 17.50 25.48 0.34
N GLU A 231 17.23 26.73 -0.03
CA GLU A 231 16.66 27.75 0.86
C GLU A 231 15.24 28.07 0.38
N GLY A 232 14.32 28.35 1.30
CA GLY A 232 12.96 28.74 0.95
C GLY A 232 12.12 27.61 0.34
N PHE A 233 11.39 27.92 -0.74
CA PHE A 233 10.33 27.07 -1.31
C PHE A 233 10.83 25.74 -1.89
N ASP A 234 12.09 25.65 -2.30
CA ASP A 234 12.69 24.41 -2.82
C ASP A 234 12.68 23.29 -1.75
N ARG A 235 12.88 23.64 -0.48
CA ARG A 235 12.70 22.68 0.63
C ARG A 235 11.27 22.17 0.74
N GLU A 236 10.27 23.01 0.48
CA GLU A 236 8.86 22.62 0.51
C GLU A 236 8.54 21.63 -0.62
N ILE A 237 9.13 21.86 -1.81
CA ILE A 237 9.01 20.95 -2.96
C ILE A 237 9.57 19.58 -2.59
N VAL A 238 10.77 19.50 -2.02
CA VAL A 238 11.38 18.21 -1.63
C VAL A 238 10.56 17.50 -0.56
N ARG A 239 10.06 18.23 0.46
CA ARG A 239 9.14 17.64 1.45
C ARG A 239 7.86 17.11 0.80
N ASN A 240 7.29 17.86 -0.14
CA ASN A 240 6.09 17.48 -0.86
C ASN A 240 6.32 16.21 -1.72
N VAL A 241 7.46 16.09 -2.41
CA VAL A 241 7.84 14.89 -3.16
C VAL A 241 7.86 13.66 -2.25
N ALA A 242 8.55 13.74 -1.11
CA ALA A 242 8.66 12.61 -0.19
C ALA A 242 7.28 12.20 0.36
N ARG A 243 6.43 13.17 0.70
CA ARG A 243 5.06 12.95 1.17
C ARG A 243 4.19 12.30 0.09
N MET A 244 4.16 12.86 -1.12
CA MET A 244 3.37 12.32 -2.25
C MET A 244 3.79 10.90 -2.63
N MET A 245 5.09 10.58 -2.58
CA MET A 245 5.57 9.22 -2.81
C MET A 245 5.07 8.22 -1.77
N ARG A 246 5.14 8.58 -0.48
CA ARG A 246 4.66 7.72 0.60
C ARG A 246 3.15 7.53 0.50
N GLU A 247 2.39 8.62 0.48
CA GLU A 247 0.93 8.58 0.41
C GLU A 247 0.45 7.83 -0.84
N GLY A 248 1.01 8.14 -2.01
CA GLY A 248 0.61 7.54 -3.27
C GLY A 248 0.85 6.02 -3.31
N ARG A 249 1.95 5.56 -2.72
CA ARG A 249 2.23 4.12 -2.58
C ARG A 249 1.26 3.43 -1.64
N GLU A 250 0.99 4.03 -0.49
CA GLU A 250 0.01 3.50 0.47
C GLU A 250 -1.38 3.42 -0.17
N ILE A 251 -1.79 4.48 -0.89
CA ILE A 251 -3.06 4.52 -1.62
C ILE A 251 -3.12 3.39 -2.65
N PHE A 252 -2.09 3.27 -3.49
CA PHE A 252 -2.03 2.25 -4.54
C PHE A 252 -2.13 0.83 -3.99
N ARG A 253 -1.52 0.55 -2.83
CA ARG A 253 -1.41 -0.80 -2.26
C ARG A 253 -2.56 -1.22 -1.36
N TYR A 254 -3.18 -0.28 -0.63
CA TYR A 254 -4.01 -0.61 0.53
C TYR A 254 -5.33 0.15 0.63
N ASP A 255 -5.54 1.19 -0.19
CA ASP A 255 -6.76 1.98 -0.14
C ASP A 255 -7.84 1.38 -1.02
N THR A 256 -8.97 1.05 -0.38
CA THR A 256 -10.16 0.51 -1.04
C THR A 256 -11.08 1.59 -1.57
N PHE A 257 -10.81 2.86 -1.24
CA PHE A 257 -11.72 3.98 -1.51
C PHE A 257 -13.14 3.79 -0.96
N GLY A 258 -13.32 2.91 0.03
CA GLY A 258 -14.63 2.55 0.56
C GLY A 258 -15.44 1.60 -0.34
N ASP A 259 -14.78 0.87 -1.25
CA ASP A 259 -15.41 -0.06 -2.18
C ASP A 259 -16.00 -1.32 -1.54
N GLU A 260 -15.68 -1.58 -0.27
CA GLU A 260 -16.25 -2.70 0.48
C GLU A 260 -17.77 -2.59 0.65
N ALA A 261 -18.32 -1.37 0.56
CA ALA A 261 -19.77 -1.12 0.49
C ALA A 261 -20.42 -1.76 -0.75
N PHE A 262 -19.66 -1.93 -1.84
CA PHE A 262 -20.11 -2.64 -3.03
C PHE A 262 -19.68 -4.11 -2.98
N TRP A 263 -18.38 -4.38 -2.95
CA TRP A 263 -17.84 -5.75 -3.07
C TRP A 263 -18.25 -6.65 -1.92
N GLY A 264 -18.25 -6.12 -0.70
CA GLY A 264 -18.65 -6.82 0.50
C GLY A 264 -20.14 -6.76 0.76
N ASP A 265 -20.72 -5.56 0.83
CA ASP A 265 -22.10 -5.42 1.32
C ASP A 265 -23.14 -5.65 0.22
N THR A 266 -22.91 -5.12 -0.99
CA THR A 266 -23.87 -5.18 -2.09
C THR A 266 -23.85 -6.53 -2.80
N ILE A 267 -22.67 -6.98 -3.25
CA ILE A 267 -22.56 -8.23 -4.04
C ILE A 267 -22.06 -9.44 -3.23
N ARG A 268 -21.74 -9.22 -1.94
CA ARG A 268 -21.44 -10.29 -0.96
C ARG A 268 -20.29 -11.21 -1.40
N LEU A 269 -19.28 -10.66 -2.09
CA LEU A 269 -18.15 -11.44 -2.59
C LEU A 269 -17.40 -12.20 -1.48
N HIS A 270 -17.34 -11.61 -0.28
CA HIS A 270 -16.69 -12.20 0.88
C HIS A 270 -17.26 -13.58 1.26
N GLU A 271 -18.54 -13.85 0.99
CA GLU A 271 -19.17 -15.15 1.28
C GLU A 271 -18.63 -16.27 0.38
N GLY A 272 -18.44 -15.97 -0.90
CA GLY A 272 -17.82 -16.90 -1.84
C GLY A 272 -16.33 -17.09 -1.56
N VAL A 273 -15.62 -16.01 -1.23
CA VAL A 273 -14.19 -16.04 -0.91
C VAL A 273 -13.89 -16.82 0.38
N ALA A 274 -14.80 -16.85 1.35
CA ALA A 274 -14.62 -17.59 2.60
C ALA A 274 -14.40 -19.11 2.40
N ALA A 275 -14.80 -19.66 1.25
CA ALA A 275 -14.60 -21.07 0.92
C ALA A 275 -13.36 -21.33 0.03
N VAL A 276 -12.59 -20.30 -0.32
CA VAL A 276 -11.46 -20.39 -1.25
C VAL A 276 -10.17 -20.71 -0.50
N SER A 277 -9.49 -21.78 -0.89
CA SER A 277 -8.15 -22.13 -0.36
C SER A 277 -7.04 -21.26 -0.98
N PRO A 278 -5.89 -21.09 -0.31
CA PRO A 278 -4.74 -20.40 -0.89
C PRO A 278 -4.29 -20.98 -2.24
N ALA A 279 -4.29 -22.31 -2.39
CA ALA A 279 -3.94 -22.97 -3.65
C ALA A 279 -4.91 -22.56 -4.79
N THR A 280 -6.21 -22.50 -4.50
CA THR A 280 -7.22 -22.04 -5.46
C THR A 280 -7.04 -20.56 -5.79
N ALA A 281 -6.79 -19.72 -4.78
CA ALA A 281 -6.54 -18.29 -4.95
C ALA A 281 -5.33 -18.03 -5.87
N LEU A 282 -4.22 -18.74 -5.65
CA LEU A 282 -3.02 -18.66 -6.49
C LEU A 282 -3.30 -19.13 -7.92
N ALA A 283 -4.09 -20.19 -8.09
CA ALA A 283 -4.47 -20.73 -9.41
C ALA A 283 -5.31 -19.75 -10.24
N VAL A 284 -6.08 -18.86 -9.60
CA VAL A 284 -6.80 -17.76 -10.27
C VAL A 284 -6.02 -16.46 -10.39
N GLY A 285 -4.71 -16.49 -10.09
CA GLY A 285 -3.79 -15.38 -10.31
C GLY A 285 -3.71 -14.34 -9.19
N LEU A 286 -4.34 -14.60 -8.02
CA LEU A 286 -4.05 -13.82 -6.82
C LEU A 286 -2.60 -14.05 -6.38
N LYS A 287 -1.97 -13.03 -5.80
CA LYS A 287 -0.58 -13.08 -5.36
C LYS A 287 -0.48 -12.90 -3.86
N VAL A 288 0.57 -13.47 -3.26
CA VAL A 288 0.89 -13.31 -1.85
C VAL A 288 2.22 -12.57 -1.70
N ASP A 289 2.18 -11.46 -0.97
CA ASP A 289 3.33 -10.62 -0.67
C ASP A 289 4.15 -11.25 0.48
N LEU A 290 5.34 -11.74 0.13
CA LEU A 290 6.24 -12.37 1.08
C LEU A 290 6.68 -11.42 2.20
N ALA A 291 6.78 -10.12 1.92
CA ALA A 291 7.19 -9.12 2.91
C ALA A 291 6.12 -8.87 3.99
N ALA A 292 4.86 -9.20 3.70
CA ALA A 292 3.76 -9.07 4.67
C ALA A 292 3.65 -10.29 5.60
N LEU A 293 4.31 -11.41 5.27
CA LEU A 293 4.24 -12.64 6.05
C LEU A 293 5.21 -12.61 7.25
N PRO A 294 4.77 -12.97 8.47
CA PRO A 294 5.68 -13.21 9.59
C PRO A 294 6.73 -14.28 9.25
N GLN A 295 7.94 -14.15 9.76
CA GLN A 295 9.04 -15.07 9.48
C GLN A 295 8.70 -16.52 9.83
N GLU A 296 7.90 -16.73 10.88
CA GLU A 296 7.44 -18.06 11.30
C GLU A 296 6.49 -18.68 10.27
N VAL A 297 5.64 -17.88 9.62
CA VAL A 297 4.76 -18.34 8.54
C VAL A 297 5.58 -18.71 7.31
N VAL A 298 6.59 -17.91 6.97
CA VAL A 298 7.52 -18.22 5.86
C VAL A 298 8.27 -19.53 6.12
N ALA A 299 8.77 -19.72 7.35
CA ALA A 299 9.44 -20.96 7.74
C ALA A 299 8.50 -22.18 7.69
N ALA A 300 7.25 -22.03 8.15
CA ALA A 300 6.24 -23.09 8.09
C ALA A 300 5.85 -23.44 6.65
N LEU A 301 5.70 -22.44 5.78
CA LEU A 301 5.48 -22.64 4.34
C LEU A 301 6.66 -23.41 3.71
N ALA A 302 7.90 -23.02 4.01
CA ALA A 302 9.10 -23.68 3.49
C ALA A 302 9.21 -25.14 3.96
N ALA A 303 8.74 -25.43 5.17
CA ALA A 303 8.71 -26.77 5.74
C ALA A 303 7.50 -27.62 5.28
N GLY A 304 6.60 -27.08 4.45
CA GLY A 304 5.37 -27.75 4.03
C GLY A 304 4.38 -27.99 5.17
N GLN A 305 4.41 -27.15 6.20
CA GLN A 305 3.59 -27.27 7.42
C GLN A 305 2.29 -26.44 7.36
N VAL A 306 2.13 -25.61 6.33
CA VAL A 306 0.91 -24.85 6.07
C VAL A 306 0.09 -25.58 5.02
N ASP A 307 -1.15 -25.93 5.36
CA ASP A 307 -2.08 -26.55 4.43
C ASP A 307 -2.66 -25.48 3.48
N LEU A 308 -2.20 -25.47 2.23
CA LEU A 308 -2.68 -24.52 1.23
C LEU A 308 -4.03 -24.91 0.62
N ASP A 309 -4.59 -26.06 1.00
CA ASP A 309 -5.94 -26.48 0.63
C ASP A 309 -6.99 -26.11 1.69
N ASP A 310 -6.57 -25.64 2.88
CA ASP A 310 -7.45 -25.16 3.94
C ASP A 310 -7.89 -23.69 3.71
N PRO A 311 -9.18 -23.39 3.49
CA PRO A 311 -9.70 -22.03 3.36
C PRO A 311 -9.44 -21.14 4.58
N ALA A 312 -9.26 -21.72 5.78
CA ALA A 312 -8.91 -20.94 6.97
C ALA A 312 -7.56 -20.21 6.81
N VAL A 313 -6.63 -20.75 6.01
CA VAL A 313 -5.36 -20.09 5.72
C VAL A 313 -5.56 -18.84 4.87
N THR A 314 -6.53 -18.81 3.95
CA THR A 314 -6.88 -17.60 3.19
C THR A 314 -7.31 -16.47 4.11
N ALA A 315 -8.14 -16.76 5.12
CA ALA A 315 -8.56 -15.77 6.11
C ALA A 315 -7.36 -15.18 6.87
N VAL A 316 -6.39 -16.02 7.26
CA VAL A 316 -5.15 -15.56 7.91
C VAL A 316 -4.31 -14.67 6.98
N LEU A 317 -4.15 -15.06 5.72
CA LEU A 317 -3.41 -14.26 4.73
C LEU A 317 -4.06 -12.88 4.50
N LEU A 318 -5.40 -12.82 4.49
CA LEU A 318 -6.15 -11.57 4.39
C LEU A 318 -5.99 -10.70 5.65
N GLN A 319 -6.03 -11.27 6.86
CA GLN A 319 -5.77 -10.53 8.10
C GLN A 319 -4.35 -9.95 8.16
N LEU A 320 -3.39 -10.65 7.56
CA LEU A 320 -2.01 -10.18 7.43
C LEU A 320 -1.83 -9.12 6.34
N ASN A 321 -2.88 -8.78 5.57
CA ASN A 321 -2.81 -7.97 4.35
C ASN A 321 -1.77 -8.51 3.36
N ALA A 322 -1.58 -9.84 3.33
CA ALA A 322 -0.58 -10.48 2.49
C ALA A 322 -1.10 -10.80 1.09
N VAL A 323 -2.42 -10.86 0.88
CA VAL A 323 -2.99 -11.02 -0.46
C VAL A 323 -2.91 -9.69 -1.21
N VAL A 324 -2.12 -9.66 -2.29
CA VAL A 324 -1.83 -8.43 -3.04
C VAL A 324 -3.11 -7.84 -3.60
N GLY A 325 -3.46 -6.67 -3.06
CA GLY A 325 -4.55 -5.84 -3.53
C GLY A 325 -5.96 -6.29 -3.12
N VAL A 326 -6.08 -7.24 -2.20
CA VAL A 326 -7.36 -7.67 -1.62
C VAL A 326 -7.33 -7.39 -0.12
N LYS A 327 -8.37 -6.71 0.38
CA LYS A 327 -8.49 -6.33 1.79
C LYS A 327 -9.67 -7.07 2.43
N GLY A 328 -9.39 -7.87 3.46
CA GLY A 328 -10.42 -8.53 4.25
C GLY A 328 -10.84 -7.69 5.46
N PHE A 329 -12.13 -7.69 5.77
CA PHE A 329 -12.68 -7.08 6.98
C PHE A 329 -13.28 -8.17 7.85
N PHE A 330 -12.95 -8.16 9.15
CA PHE A 330 -13.26 -9.24 10.09
C PHE A 330 -14.05 -8.71 11.28
N THR A 331 -14.79 -9.59 11.95
CA THR A 331 -15.55 -9.23 13.16
C THR A 331 -14.67 -9.16 14.41
N ASP A 332 -14.98 -8.24 15.32
CA ASP A 332 -14.39 -8.19 16.67
C ASP A 332 -15.05 -9.20 17.67
N GLY A 333 -15.93 -10.08 17.17
CA GLY A 333 -16.79 -10.98 17.96
C GLY A 333 -16.21 -12.37 18.28
N GLU A 334 -17.09 -13.36 18.50
CA GLU A 334 -16.73 -14.71 19.00
C GLU A 334 -15.78 -15.50 18.09
N ASP A 335 -15.79 -15.22 16.77
CA ASP A 335 -14.83 -15.78 15.82
C ASP A 335 -14.08 -14.63 15.10
N PRO A 336 -12.86 -14.28 15.55
CA PRO A 336 -12.05 -13.23 14.93
C PRO A 336 -11.59 -13.57 13.50
N ASN A 337 -11.76 -14.82 13.06
CA ASN A 337 -11.41 -15.26 11.70
C ASN A 337 -12.57 -15.15 10.71
N ARG A 338 -13.76 -14.76 11.17
CA ARG A 338 -14.92 -14.62 10.29
C ARG A 338 -14.82 -13.34 9.45
N LEU A 339 -14.61 -13.52 8.15
CA LEU A 339 -14.65 -12.47 7.13
C LEU A 339 -16.09 -11.93 7.00
N THR A 340 -16.28 -10.63 7.18
CA THR A 340 -17.58 -9.95 7.14
C THR A 340 -17.74 -9.01 5.96
N SER A 341 -16.64 -8.62 5.32
CA SER A 341 -16.65 -7.79 4.11
C SER A 341 -15.30 -7.91 3.40
N ILE A 342 -15.24 -7.45 2.15
CA ILE A 342 -14.03 -7.51 1.31
C ILE A 342 -13.98 -6.28 0.41
N GLY A 343 -12.79 -5.75 0.20
CA GLY A 343 -12.51 -4.66 -0.73
C GLY A 343 -11.29 -4.96 -1.60
N ILE A 344 -11.10 -4.16 -2.65
CA ILE A 344 -9.98 -4.31 -3.58
C ILE A 344 -9.18 -3.01 -3.67
N THR A 345 -8.00 -3.05 -4.29
CA THR A 345 -7.14 -1.86 -4.45
C THR A 345 -6.54 -1.83 -5.86
N CYS A 346 -5.88 -0.72 -6.23
CA CYS A 346 -5.18 -0.62 -7.53
C CYS A 346 -4.15 -1.75 -7.73
N ALA A 347 -3.52 -2.23 -6.65
CA ALA A 347 -2.51 -3.27 -6.70
C ALA A 347 -3.05 -4.64 -7.15
N LEU A 348 -4.37 -4.91 -7.06
CA LEU A 348 -4.94 -6.19 -7.48
C LEU A 348 -4.61 -6.49 -8.95
N CYS A 349 -4.88 -5.50 -9.82
CA CYS A 349 -4.63 -5.60 -11.26
C CYS A 349 -3.22 -5.12 -11.64
N HIS A 350 -2.70 -4.10 -10.97
CA HIS A 350 -1.47 -3.42 -11.37
C HIS A 350 -0.25 -3.78 -10.50
N SER A 351 -0.27 -4.91 -9.81
CA SER A 351 0.92 -5.49 -9.19
C SER A 351 1.00 -6.99 -9.42
N THR A 352 2.23 -7.51 -9.42
CA THR A 352 2.51 -8.94 -9.31
C THR A 352 3.59 -9.16 -8.25
N VAL A 353 4.07 -10.39 -8.10
CA VAL A 353 5.25 -10.72 -7.29
C VAL A 353 6.36 -11.30 -8.18
N ASP A 354 7.58 -11.36 -7.63
CA ASP A 354 8.75 -11.89 -8.32
C ASP A 354 8.91 -13.42 -8.24
N ASP A 355 7.95 -14.12 -7.63
CA ASP A 355 7.96 -15.57 -7.40
C ASP A 355 9.19 -16.06 -6.61
N ALA A 356 9.83 -15.21 -5.79
CA ALA A 356 11.05 -15.56 -5.05
C ALA A 356 10.88 -16.74 -4.07
N PHE A 357 9.65 -17.04 -3.65
CA PHE A 357 9.35 -18.18 -2.77
C PHE A 357 8.71 -19.34 -3.54
N ALA A 358 7.61 -19.07 -4.26
CA ALA A 358 6.91 -20.02 -5.11
C ALA A 358 6.12 -19.27 -6.20
N PRO A 359 5.62 -19.92 -7.25
CA PRO A 359 4.73 -19.26 -8.22
C PRO A 359 3.55 -18.58 -7.53
N GLY A 360 3.44 -17.26 -7.70
CA GLY A 360 2.42 -16.41 -7.06
C GLY A 360 2.76 -15.95 -5.63
N ILE A 361 3.92 -16.32 -5.07
CA ILE A 361 4.38 -15.92 -3.73
C ILE A 361 5.79 -15.33 -3.83
N GLY A 362 5.94 -14.05 -3.49
CA GLY A 362 7.23 -13.36 -3.59
C GLY A 362 7.17 -11.90 -3.19
N TYR A 363 8.21 -11.13 -3.54
CA TYR A 363 8.26 -9.70 -3.29
C TYR A 363 7.46 -8.94 -4.34
N ARG A 364 6.65 -8.00 -3.86
CA ARG A 364 5.75 -7.19 -4.68
C ARG A 364 6.50 -6.37 -5.73
N ARG A 365 5.91 -6.31 -6.92
CA ARG A 365 6.31 -5.49 -8.06
C ARG A 365 5.15 -4.60 -8.47
N ASP A 366 5.15 -3.36 -7.99
CA ASP A 366 4.12 -2.38 -8.34
C ASP A 366 4.27 -1.90 -9.79
N GLY A 367 3.15 -1.61 -10.43
CA GLY A 367 3.08 -1.16 -11.82
C GLY A 367 3.11 -2.28 -12.86
N TRP A 368 3.48 -3.50 -12.45
CA TRP A 368 3.46 -4.67 -13.32
C TRP A 368 2.03 -5.17 -13.52
N PRO A 369 1.60 -5.43 -14.77
CA PRO A 369 0.25 -5.94 -15.00
C PRO A 369 0.12 -7.38 -14.51
N ASN A 370 -0.92 -7.67 -13.73
CA ASN A 370 -1.22 -9.01 -13.25
C ASN A 370 -1.85 -9.87 -14.37
N ARG A 371 -1.00 -10.32 -15.31
CA ARG A 371 -1.41 -10.95 -16.58
C ARG A 371 -1.95 -12.38 -16.49
N ASP A 372 -2.13 -12.91 -15.28
CA ASP A 372 -2.84 -14.17 -15.04
C ASP A 372 -4.01 -14.06 -14.04
N LEU A 373 -4.30 -12.85 -13.55
CA LEU A 373 -5.46 -12.62 -12.71
C LEU A 373 -6.76 -12.93 -13.46
N GLN A 374 -7.56 -13.84 -12.93
CA GLN A 374 -8.86 -14.18 -13.50
C GLN A 374 -9.97 -13.34 -12.86
N VAL A 375 -10.02 -12.05 -13.20
CA VAL A 375 -10.94 -11.06 -12.59
C VAL A 375 -12.39 -11.54 -12.65
N GLY A 376 -12.85 -11.99 -13.83
CA GLY A 376 -14.22 -12.47 -14.00
C GLY A 376 -14.55 -13.74 -13.23
N THR A 377 -13.59 -14.67 -13.10
CA THR A 377 -13.75 -15.87 -12.26
C THR A 377 -13.92 -15.51 -10.79
N ILE A 378 -13.13 -14.56 -10.31
CA ILE A 378 -13.20 -14.06 -8.91
C ILE A 378 -14.52 -13.34 -8.68
N ALA A 379 -14.88 -12.38 -9.54
CA ALA A 379 -16.13 -11.63 -9.42
C ALA A 379 -17.37 -12.55 -9.49
N ALA A 380 -17.31 -13.64 -10.25
CA ALA A 380 -18.38 -14.64 -10.33
C ALA A 380 -18.63 -15.43 -9.03
N LEU A 381 -17.75 -15.30 -8.01
CA LEU A 381 -17.98 -15.84 -6.66
C LEU A 381 -18.97 -15.01 -5.83
N ALA A 382 -19.32 -13.80 -6.28
CA ALA A 382 -20.37 -13.00 -5.67
C ALA A 382 -21.68 -13.79 -5.57
N THR A 383 -22.27 -13.82 -4.37
CA THR A 383 -23.50 -14.57 -4.11
C THR A 383 -24.75 -13.81 -4.56
N ASP A 384 -24.65 -12.48 -4.72
CA ASP A 384 -25.72 -11.63 -5.24
C ASP A 384 -25.17 -10.69 -6.33
N LEU A 385 -25.60 -10.88 -7.58
CA LEU A 385 -25.29 -10.00 -8.70
C LEU A 385 -26.51 -9.22 -9.19
N SER A 386 -27.64 -9.28 -8.46
CA SER A 386 -28.92 -8.70 -8.89
C SER A 386 -28.84 -7.19 -9.13
N SER A 387 -28.02 -6.48 -8.35
CA SER A 387 -27.78 -5.04 -8.53
C SER A 387 -27.08 -4.73 -9.86
N VAL A 388 -26.10 -5.55 -10.23
CA VAL A 388 -25.33 -5.41 -11.47
C VAL A 388 -26.19 -5.79 -12.68
N THR A 389 -26.93 -6.90 -12.60
CA THR A 389 -27.79 -7.32 -13.71
C THR A 389 -28.96 -6.36 -13.94
N ARG A 390 -29.47 -5.72 -12.88
CA ARG A 390 -30.45 -4.62 -12.99
C ARG A 390 -29.89 -3.43 -13.77
N SER A 391 -28.70 -2.95 -13.41
CA SER A 391 -27.98 -1.87 -14.08
C SER A 391 -27.76 -2.17 -15.58
N LEU A 392 -27.39 -3.41 -15.88
CA LEU A 392 -27.19 -3.91 -17.24
C LEU A 392 -28.50 -4.16 -18.01
N GLY A 393 -29.67 -4.02 -17.39
CA GLY A 393 -30.97 -4.26 -18.01
C GLY A 393 -31.26 -5.74 -18.32
N LEU A 394 -30.56 -6.67 -17.66
CA LEU A 394 -30.71 -8.11 -17.82
C LEU A 394 -31.85 -8.70 -16.97
N GLY A 395 -32.28 -7.97 -15.94
CA GLY A 395 -33.22 -8.44 -14.92
C GLY A 395 -32.52 -8.71 -13.58
N GLU A 396 -33.25 -9.20 -12.58
CA GLU A 396 -32.74 -9.44 -11.22
C GLU A 396 -32.78 -10.92 -10.81
N ASP A 397 -33.42 -11.76 -11.63
CA ASP A 397 -33.59 -13.18 -11.33
C ASP A 397 -32.27 -13.96 -11.45
N GLN A 398 -32.29 -15.20 -10.97
CA GLN A 398 -31.12 -16.06 -10.99
C GLN A 398 -30.60 -16.32 -12.42
N ALA A 399 -31.49 -16.38 -13.42
CA ALA A 399 -31.10 -16.62 -14.81
C ALA A 399 -30.30 -15.44 -15.37
N ALA A 400 -30.69 -14.20 -15.07
CA ALA A 400 -29.93 -12.99 -15.42
C ALA A 400 -28.55 -12.98 -14.76
N GLN A 401 -28.48 -13.35 -13.48
CA GLN A 401 -27.21 -13.43 -12.75
C GLN A 401 -26.30 -14.53 -13.31
N ASP A 402 -26.84 -15.69 -13.67
CA ASP A 402 -26.08 -16.78 -14.25
C ASP A 402 -25.57 -16.41 -15.66
N ALA A 403 -26.38 -15.74 -16.47
CA ALA A 403 -25.94 -15.19 -17.76
C ALA A 403 -24.79 -14.19 -17.59
N LEU A 404 -24.86 -13.31 -16.59
CA LEU A 404 -23.76 -12.39 -16.28
C LEU A 404 -22.49 -13.13 -15.85
N ARG A 405 -22.61 -14.19 -15.03
CA ARG A 405 -21.46 -15.03 -14.64
C ARG A 405 -20.80 -15.67 -15.85
N GLU A 406 -21.56 -16.10 -16.85
CA GLU A 406 -21.01 -16.63 -18.11
C GLU A 406 -20.21 -15.55 -18.87
N VAL A 407 -20.76 -14.34 -18.99
CA VAL A 407 -20.09 -13.21 -19.65
C VAL A 407 -18.76 -12.88 -18.98
N ILE A 408 -18.75 -12.67 -17.67
CA ILE A 408 -17.52 -12.24 -16.98
C ILE A 408 -16.48 -13.36 -16.91
N ARG A 409 -16.89 -14.64 -16.78
CA ARG A 409 -15.94 -15.78 -16.83
C ARG A 409 -15.27 -15.90 -18.20
N ALA A 410 -15.92 -15.48 -19.28
CA ALA A 410 -15.37 -15.50 -20.64
C ALA A 410 -14.26 -14.44 -20.87
N TRP A 411 -13.99 -13.56 -19.92
CA TRP A 411 -12.87 -12.61 -20.03
C TRP A 411 -11.51 -13.30 -20.06
N GLY A 412 -11.35 -14.39 -19.30
CA GLY A 412 -10.10 -15.14 -19.21
C GLY A 412 -8.99 -14.45 -18.40
N PRO A 413 -7.81 -15.07 -18.30
CA PRO A 413 -6.72 -14.61 -17.45
C PRO A 413 -6.11 -13.29 -17.90
N GLY A 414 -5.78 -12.43 -16.94
CA GLY A 414 -5.09 -11.17 -17.16
C GLY A 414 -5.92 -10.12 -17.90
N LYS A 415 -7.25 -10.29 -17.96
CA LYS A 415 -8.15 -9.45 -18.73
C LYS A 415 -9.29 -8.90 -17.88
N PHE A 416 -9.76 -7.71 -18.25
CA PHE A 416 -10.90 -7.02 -17.66
C PHE A 416 -11.62 -6.18 -18.72
N ASP A 417 -12.95 -6.13 -18.66
CA ASP A 417 -13.75 -5.28 -19.55
C ASP A 417 -14.35 -4.10 -18.76
N ALA A 418 -13.66 -2.96 -18.79
CA ALA A 418 -14.11 -1.72 -18.15
C ALA A 418 -15.28 -1.04 -18.90
N HIS A 419 -15.70 -1.57 -20.05
CA HIS A 419 -16.74 -0.96 -20.87
C HIS A 419 -18.10 -1.65 -20.72
N VAL A 420 -18.15 -2.93 -20.33
CA VAL A 420 -19.41 -3.69 -20.28
C VAL A 420 -20.46 -3.04 -19.38
N PHE A 421 -20.01 -2.44 -18.28
CA PHE A 421 -20.86 -1.75 -17.31
C PHE A 421 -21.32 -0.37 -17.77
N LEU A 422 -20.81 0.11 -18.90
CA LEU A 422 -21.20 1.35 -19.55
C LEU A 422 -22.07 1.10 -20.78
N ASP A 423 -21.68 0.14 -21.62
CA ASP A 423 -22.18 -0.02 -22.99
C ASP A 423 -23.06 -1.25 -23.25
N ARG A 424 -23.14 -2.19 -22.29
CA ARG A 424 -23.89 -3.46 -22.41
C ARG A 424 -23.44 -4.35 -23.57
N VAL A 425 -22.18 -4.25 -23.99
CA VAL A 425 -21.61 -5.13 -25.01
C VAL A 425 -21.07 -6.39 -24.32
N PHE A 426 -21.80 -7.49 -24.44
CA PHE A 426 -21.48 -8.76 -23.75
C PHE A 426 -20.67 -9.76 -24.57
N THR A 427 -20.55 -9.56 -25.88
CA THR A 427 -19.83 -10.49 -26.78
C THR A 427 -18.80 -9.75 -27.60
N GLY A 428 -17.60 -10.32 -27.73
CA GLY A 428 -16.50 -9.73 -28.50
C GLY A 428 -16.66 -9.85 -30.00
N GLY A 429 -17.80 -10.33 -30.48
CA GLY A 429 -17.99 -10.75 -31.87
C GLY A 429 -16.86 -11.71 -32.30
N PRO A 430 -16.09 -11.41 -33.36
CA PRO A 430 -14.95 -12.21 -33.79
C PRO A 430 -13.82 -12.37 -32.76
N GLN A 431 -13.70 -11.46 -31.79
CA GLN A 431 -12.60 -11.45 -30.80
C GLN A 431 -12.79 -12.46 -29.66
N SER A 432 -13.88 -13.24 -29.64
CA SER A 432 -14.30 -14.22 -28.60
C SER A 432 -14.52 -13.66 -27.19
N SER A 433 -13.82 -12.59 -26.80
CA SER A 433 -13.92 -11.91 -25.51
C SER A 433 -14.00 -10.40 -25.71
N THR A 434 -14.79 -9.71 -24.88
CA THR A 434 -14.89 -8.24 -24.87
C THR A 434 -13.80 -7.58 -24.03
N ALA A 435 -13.04 -8.37 -23.26
CA ALA A 435 -12.09 -7.85 -22.30
C ALA A 435 -10.72 -7.56 -22.92
N VAL A 436 -10.08 -6.51 -22.41
CA VAL A 436 -8.71 -6.15 -22.74
C VAL A 436 -7.76 -6.67 -21.68
N LEU A 437 -6.52 -6.92 -22.07
CA LEU A 437 -5.43 -7.25 -21.16
C LEU A 437 -5.19 -6.10 -20.18
N ILE A 438 -4.97 -6.45 -18.91
CA ILE A 438 -4.64 -5.48 -17.87
C ILE A 438 -3.37 -4.71 -18.29
N PRO A 439 -3.41 -3.37 -18.40
CA PRO A 439 -2.27 -2.59 -18.84
C PRO A 439 -1.22 -2.48 -17.73
N ALA A 440 0.03 -2.29 -18.12
CA ALA A 440 1.07 -1.90 -17.16
C ALA A 440 0.82 -0.46 -16.67
N ALA A 441 1.13 -0.20 -15.40
CA ALA A 441 1.11 1.12 -14.81
C ALA A 441 2.53 1.71 -14.60
N PHE A 442 3.58 0.96 -14.93
CA PHE A 442 4.95 1.47 -14.98
C PHE A 442 5.23 2.25 -16.28
N GLY A 443 6.25 3.12 -16.24
CA GLY A 443 6.80 3.76 -17.45
C GLY A 443 5.81 4.70 -18.15
N MET A 444 4.86 5.25 -17.41
CA MET A 444 3.83 6.16 -17.94
C MET A 444 4.23 7.63 -17.87
N SER A 445 5.42 7.93 -17.33
CA SER A 445 5.94 9.30 -17.29
C SER A 445 6.07 9.90 -18.68
N GLY A 446 5.57 11.13 -18.86
CA GLY A 446 5.54 11.83 -20.16
C GLY A 446 4.43 11.39 -21.12
N THR A 447 3.53 10.47 -20.72
CA THR A 447 2.40 10.04 -21.55
C THR A 447 1.15 10.89 -21.27
N ASN A 448 0.43 11.27 -22.32
CA ASN A 448 -0.78 12.11 -22.20
C ASN A 448 -2.03 11.28 -21.87
N MET A 449 -2.21 10.15 -22.55
CA MET A 449 -3.36 9.26 -22.38
C MET A 449 -2.95 7.97 -21.66
N ALA A 450 -3.74 7.54 -20.68
CA ALA A 450 -3.40 6.38 -19.85
C ALA A 450 -3.87 5.05 -20.45
N THR A 451 -5.08 5.00 -21.00
CA THR A 451 -5.69 3.76 -21.48
C THR A 451 -5.29 3.41 -22.91
N TYR A 452 -5.52 2.14 -23.30
CA TYR A 452 -5.35 1.72 -24.69
C TYR A 452 -6.25 2.48 -25.66
N ASN A 453 -7.43 2.96 -25.22
CA ASN A 453 -8.44 3.59 -26.09
C ASN A 453 -8.60 5.10 -25.82
N GLY A 454 -7.61 5.73 -25.17
CA GLY A 454 -7.53 7.19 -25.05
C GLY A 454 -8.58 7.87 -24.17
N TRP A 455 -9.08 7.22 -23.12
CA TRP A 455 -10.13 7.78 -22.24
C TRP A 455 -9.75 9.11 -21.57
N GLY A 456 -8.49 9.28 -21.18
CA GLY A 456 -7.98 10.47 -20.52
C GLY A 456 -6.59 10.24 -19.93
N SER A 457 -6.11 11.22 -19.16
CA SER A 457 -4.85 11.13 -18.43
C SER A 457 -4.88 10.08 -17.32
N LEU A 458 -3.73 9.81 -16.71
CA LEU A 458 -3.64 8.85 -15.60
C LEU A 458 -4.48 9.27 -14.39
N THR A 459 -4.48 10.56 -14.05
CA THR A 459 -5.35 11.09 -12.98
C THR A 459 -6.83 10.93 -13.30
N TYR A 460 -7.24 11.20 -14.55
CA TYR A 460 -8.61 10.94 -14.99
C TYR A 460 -8.96 9.45 -14.86
N TRP A 461 -8.08 8.57 -15.33
CA TRP A 461 -8.32 7.13 -15.30
C TRP A 461 -8.40 6.58 -13.87
N ASN A 462 -7.56 7.08 -12.95
CA ASN A 462 -7.65 6.75 -11.54
C ASN A 462 -9.01 7.15 -10.94
N ALA A 463 -9.51 8.34 -11.28
CA ALA A 463 -10.82 8.79 -10.81
C ALA A 463 -11.95 7.92 -11.38
N PHE A 464 -11.90 7.60 -12.67
CA PHE A 464 -12.84 6.71 -13.34
C PHE A 464 -12.85 5.33 -12.68
N VAL A 465 -11.68 4.68 -12.56
CA VAL A 465 -11.56 3.33 -11.99
C VAL A 465 -11.98 3.31 -10.53
N ALA A 466 -11.52 4.25 -9.70
CA ALA A 466 -11.85 4.25 -8.28
C ALA A 466 -13.35 4.45 -8.01
N ASN A 467 -14.05 5.26 -8.81
CA ASN A 467 -15.48 5.49 -8.63
C ASN A 467 -16.36 4.45 -9.33
N LEU A 468 -16.07 4.10 -10.59
CA LEU A 468 -17.01 3.37 -11.44
C LEU A 468 -16.67 1.87 -11.58
N GLU A 469 -15.39 1.49 -11.54
CA GLU A 469 -14.98 0.09 -11.71
C GLU A 469 -14.74 -0.61 -10.37
N MET A 470 -14.04 0.07 -9.47
CA MET A 470 -13.85 -0.39 -8.10
C MET A 470 -15.11 -0.14 -7.27
N HIS A 471 -16.02 0.75 -7.66
CA HIS A 471 -17.20 1.13 -6.88
C HIS A 471 -16.89 1.79 -5.51
N GLY A 472 -15.80 2.56 -5.45
CA GLY A 472 -15.47 3.37 -4.29
C GLY A 472 -16.40 4.57 -4.10
N GLN A 473 -16.21 5.27 -2.99
CA GLN A 473 -17.03 6.40 -2.57
C GLN A 473 -16.32 7.71 -2.89
N GLY A 474 -16.71 8.39 -3.96
CA GLY A 474 -16.09 9.65 -4.37
C GLY A 474 -16.97 10.54 -5.24
N THR A 475 -16.30 11.50 -5.88
CA THR A 475 -16.89 12.33 -6.92
C THR A 475 -16.27 11.97 -8.27
N PHE A 476 -17.12 11.73 -9.26
CA PHE A 476 -16.69 11.55 -10.64
C PHE A 476 -17.62 12.30 -11.59
N ILE A 477 -17.05 12.97 -12.59
CA ILE A 477 -17.79 13.74 -13.58
C ILE A 477 -17.17 13.51 -14.95
N ASP A 478 -17.94 12.92 -15.85
CA ASP A 478 -17.62 12.83 -17.28
C ASP A 478 -18.91 12.91 -18.11
N PRO A 479 -19.22 14.06 -18.74
CA PRO A 479 -20.43 14.21 -19.52
C PRO A 479 -20.47 13.32 -20.77
N ARG A 480 -19.35 12.71 -21.19
CA ARG A 480 -19.34 11.75 -22.31
C ARG A 480 -20.18 10.52 -22.00
N LEU A 481 -20.34 10.15 -20.74
CA LEU A 481 -21.14 9.01 -20.31
C LEU A 481 -22.66 9.26 -20.40
N ASN A 482 -23.11 10.48 -20.71
CA ASN A 482 -24.53 10.79 -20.97
C ASN A 482 -24.98 10.43 -22.40
N ASP A 483 -24.08 10.01 -23.27
CA ASP A 483 -24.46 9.55 -24.60
C ASP A 483 -25.18 8.20 -24.49
N GLU A 484 -26.52 8.22 -24.44
CA GLU A 484 -27.36 7.02 -24.31
C GLU A 484 -27.16 6.02 -25.44
N ALA A 485 -26.75 6.48 -26.64
CA ALA A 485 -26.52 5.59 -27.77
C ALA A 485 -25.21 4.82 -27.61
N GLN A 486 -24.18 5.47 -27.04
CA GLN A 486 -22.87 4.89 -26.83
C GLN A 486 -22.75 4.15 -25.49
N TYR A 487 -23.33 4.70 -24.43
CA TYR A 487 -23.21 4.21 -23.04
C TYR A 487 -24.59 4.08 -22.36
N PRO A 488 -25.48 3.21 -22.87
CA PRO A 488 -26.84 3.06 -22.35
C PRO A 488 -26.93 2.69 -20.86
N ALA A 489 -25.97 1.91 -20.32
CA ALA A 489 -25.97 1.60 -18.89
C ALA A 489 -25.51 2.80 -18.06
N ALA A 490 -24.43 3.46 -18.50
CA ALA A 490 -23.90 4.64 -17.81
C ALA A 490 -24.91 5.79 -17.75
N ALA A 491 -25.62 6.05 -18.85
CA ALA A 491 -26.65 7.07 -18.91
C ALA A 491 -27.87 6.72 -18.03
N ALA A 492 -28.31 5.45 -18.04
CA ALA A 492 -29.43 4.99 -17.22
C ALA A 492 -29.15 5.10 -15.71
N ASP A 493 -27.91 4.83 -15.30
CA ASP A 493 -27.50 4.85 -13.89
C ASP A 493 -26.93 6.20 -13.44
N GLY A 494 -26.86 7.20 -14.33
CA GLY A 494 -26.35 8.54 -14.03
C GLY A 494 -24.84 8.58 -13.75
N LEU A 495 -24.05 7.67 -14.33
CA LEU A 495 -22.61 7.55 -14.06
C LEU A 495 -21.78 8.73 -14.60
N ALA A 496 -22.38 9.60 -15.43
CA ALA A 496 -21.76 10.84 -15.89
C ALA A 496 -21.52 11.85 -14.77
N GLU A 497 -22.27 11.78 -13.67
CA GLU A 497 -22.06 12.60 -12.47
C GLU A 497 -22.40 11.80 -11.21
N VAL A 498 -21.37 11.22 -10.58
CA VAL A 498 -21.46 10.50 -9.32
C VAL A 498 -20.94 11.37 -8.19
N ARG A 499 -21.67 11.41 -7.08
CA ARG A 499 -21.28 12.11 -5.84
C ARG A 499 -21.67 11.30 -4.62
N ALA A 500 -20.69 10.67 -3.99
CA ALA A 500 -20.86 10.03 -2.69
C ALA A 500 -21.10 11.07 -1.58
N LYS A 501 -21.75 10.66 -0.49
CA LYS A 501 -21.94 11.52 0.70
C LYS A 501 -20.61 11.92 1.34
N GLN A 502 -19.64 11.00 1.31
CA GLN A 502 -18.28 11.22 1.75
C GLN A 502 -17.35 10.91 0.57
N ASP A 503 -16.56 11.90 0.17
CA ASP A 503 -15.59 11.71 -0.91
C ASP A 503 -14.26 11.20 -0.34
N LEU A 504 -13.98 9.92 -0.59
CA LEU A 504 -12.77 9.22 -0.19
C LEU A 504 -11.73 9.13 -1.32
N ILE A 505 -11.98 9.73 -2.48
CA ILE A 505 -11.17 9.56 -3.70
C ILE A 505 -10.47 10.86 -4.08
N THR A 506 -11.18 11.98 -4.19
CA THR A 506 -10.68 13.20 -4.84
C THR A 506 -9.37 13.70 -4.21
N GLY A 507 -9.28 13.70 -2.88
CA GLY A 507 -8.07 14.14 -2.15
C GLY A 507 -6.84 13.26 -2.35
N LYS A 508 -7.01 12.02 -2.83
CA LYS A 508 -5.95 11.01 -2.99
C LYS A 508 -5.37 10.96 -4.40
N LEU A 509 -6.09 11.49 -5.40
CA LEU A 509 -5.72 11.40 -6.82
C LEU A 509 -4.34 11.98 -7.12
N GLY A 510 -3.97 13.09 -6.47
CA GLY A 510 -2.68 13.75 -6.68
C GLY A 510 -1.50 12.88 -6.27
N ALA A 511 -1.52 12.34 -5.05
CA ALA A 511 -0.47 11.46 -4.54
C ALA A 511 -0.41 10.13 -5.31
N LEU A 512 -1.57 9.52 -5.61
CA LEU A 512 -1.64 8.30 -6.41
C LEU A 512 -1.01 8.48 -7.80
N ASN A 513 -1.37 9.55 -8.51
CA ASN A 513 -0.80 9.88 -9.80
C ASN A 513 0.72 10.10 -9.71
N PHE A 514 1.18 10.83 -8.68
CA PHE A 514 2.61 11.07 -8.47
C PHE A 514 3.39 9.78 -8.29
N TYR A 515 2.89 8.86 -7.46
CA TYR A 515 3.53 7.57 -7.25
C TYR A 515 3.59 6.74 -8.53
N GLN A 516 2.48 6.61 -9.27
CA GLN A 516 2.46 5.82 -10.51
C GLN A 516 3.41 6.40 -11.58
N MET A 517 3.51 7.73 -11.68
CA MET A 517 4.44 8.39 -12.60
C MET A 517 5.92 8.15 -12.23
N ALA A 518 6.20 7.88 -10.96
CA ALA A 518 7.52 7.56 -10.48
C ALA A 518 7.91 6.08 -10.67
N ILE A 519 6.98 5.18 -11.05
CA ILE A 519 7.29 3.76 -11.26
C ILE A 519 8.04 3.61 -12.60
N PRO A 520 9.34 3.25 -12.58
CA PRO A 520 10.10 3.10 -13.81
C PRO A 520 9.71 1.83 -14.55
N ALA A 521 9.89 1.82 -15.87
CA ALA A 521 9.80 0.59 -16.63
C ALA A 521 10.90 -0.40 -16.19
N PRO A 522 10.58 -1.70 -16.06
CA PRO A 522 11.54 -2.68 -15.60
C PRO A 522 12.61 -2.96 -16.66
N LYS A 523 13.87 -2.96 -16.22
CA LYS A 523 15.00 -3.33 -17.08
C LYS A 523 14.88 -4.79 -17.52
N PRO A 524 15.22 -5.11 -18.78
CA PRO A 524 15.23 -6.49 -19.24
C PRO A 524 16.19 -7.36 -18.42
N PRO A 525 15.85 -8.63 -18.14
CA PRO A 525 16.75 -9.54 -17.44
C PRO A 525 18.05 -9.72 -18.23
N ALA A 526 19.18 -9.87 -17.53
CA ALA A 526 20.46 -10.09 -18.18
C ALA A 526 20.42 -11.34 -19.08
N GLY A 527 20.87 -11.21 -20.33
CA GLY A 527 20.88 -12.30 -21.31
C GLY A 527 19.52 -12.62 -21.95
N SER A 528 18.48 -11.81 -21.71
CA SER A 528 17.15 -12.03 -22.33
C SER A 528 17.05 -11.65 -23.80
N PHE A 529 18.08 -10.98 -24.34
CA PHE A 529 18.18 -10.58 -25.75
C PHE A 529 19.64 -10.57 -26.23
N ASP A 530 19.84 -10.65 -27.56
CA ASP A 530 21.14 -10.48 -28.20
C ASP A 530 21.44 -8.97 -28.37
N ALA A 531 22.47 -8.48 -27.70
CA ALA A 531 22.84 -7.07 -27.71
C ALA A 531 23.32 -6.58 -29.09
N ALA A 532 24.02 -7.42 -29.87
CA ALA A 532 24.47 -7.05 -31.21
C ALA A 532 23.30 -7.00 -32.19
N ALA A 533 22.35 -7.91 -32.05
CA ALA A 533 21.08 -7.86 -32.79
C ALA A 533 20.26 -6.63 -32.40
N ALA A 534 20.16 -6.30 -31.11
CA ALA A 534 19.46 -5.12 -30.64
C ALA A 534 20.04 -3.81 -31.20
N THR A 535 21.36 -3.67 -31.29
CA THR A 535 21.99 -2.50 -31.95
C THR A 535 21.62 -2.39 -33.43
N ARG A 536 21.56 -3.51 -34.17
CA ARG A 536 21.09 -3.49 -35.57
C ARG A 536 19.59 -3.17 -35.65
N GLY A 537 18.81 -3.71 -34.72
CA GLY A 537 17.38 -3.46 -34.59
C GLY A 537 17.05 -2.00 -34.31
N GLU A 538 17.84 -1.32 -33.50
CA GLU A 538 17.69 0.12 -33.24
C GLU A 538 17.83 0.95 -34.54
N ALA A 539 18.83 0.61 -35.37
CA ALA A 539 19.02 1.27 -36.66
C ALA A 539 17.85 1.02 -37.63
N LEU A 540 17.27 -0.20 -37.61
CA LEU A 540 16.07 -0.52 -38.37
C LEU A 540 14.85 0.26 -37.85
N PHE A 541 14.70 0.35 -36.53
CA PHE A 541 13.58 0.99 -35.84
C PHE A 541 13.48 2.48 -36.18
N GLY A 542 14.61 3.20 -36.19
CA GLY A 542 14.67 4.61 -36.61
C GLY A 542 14.78 4.83 -38.13
N GLY A 543 14.97 3.75 -38.90
CA GLY A 543 15.24 3.80 -40.33
C GLY A 543 14.21 3.03 -41.15
N LYS A 544 14.63 1.88 -41.73
CA LYS A 544 13.83 1.09 -42.68
C LYS A 544 12.45 0.72 -42.16
N ALA A 545 12.35 0.33 -40.87
CA ALA A 545 11.09 -0.07 -40.28
C ALA A 545 10.22 1.14 -39.83
N ASN A 546 10.84 2.33 -39.74
CA ASN A 546 10.19 3.61 -39.43
C ASN A 546 9.32 3.60 -38.17
N CYS A 547 9.58 2.70 -37.22
CA CYS A 547 8.79 2.55 -35.99
C CYS A 547 8.84 3.83 -35.13
N ALA A 548 9.96 4.55 -35.19
CA ALA A 548 10.15 5.81 -34.47
C ALA A 548 9.23 6.96 -34.93
N SER A 549 8.47 6.81 -36.03
CA SER A 549 7.46 7.81 -36.42
C SER A 549 6.31 7.93 -35.42
N CYS A 550 6.01 6.83 -34.70
CA CYS A 550 5.02 6.81 -33.61
C CYS A 550 5.69 6.51 -32.26
N HIS A 551 6.67 5.62 -32.21
CA HIS A 551 7.36 5.26 -30.98
C HIS A 551 8.62 6.10 -30.76
N VAL A 552 8.45 7.40 -30.56
CA VAL A 552 9.52 8.41 -30.51
C VAL A 552 10.41 8.25 -29.27
N PRO A 553 11.73 7.98 -29.40
CA PRO A 553 12.65 7.93 -28.26
C PRO A 553 12.81 9.30 -27.58
N PRO A 554 13.11 9.36 -26.26
CA PRO A 554 13.33 8.23 -25.35
C PRO A 554 12.05 7.69 -24.68
N LEU A 555 10.88 8.31 -24.92
CA LEU A 555 9.60 7.83 -24.35
C LEU A 555 9.07 6.58 -25.06
N TYR A 556 9.49 6.38 -26.32
CA TYR A 556 8.98 5.37 -27.24
C TYR A 556 7.46 5.39 -27.39
N THR A 557 6.92 6.60 -27.43
CA THR A 557 5.54 6.98 -27.76
C THR A 557 5.57 8.43 -28.22
N GLU A 558 4.61 8.84 -29.06
CA GLU A 558 4.50 10.23 -29.49
C GLU A 558 4.31 11.17 -28.29
N PRO A 559 5.01 12.33 -28.27
CA PRO A 559 4.73 13.37 -27.30
C PRO A 559 3.41 14.07 -27.63
N GLY A 560 2.60 14.36 -26.61
CA GLY A 560 1.34 15.08 -26.79
C GLY A 560 0.19 14.19 -27.24
N TYR A 561 -0.17 14.21 -28.53
CA TYR A 561 -1.34 13.49 -29.05
C TYR A 561 -0.92 12.19 -29.73
N ASN A 562 -1.07 11.06 -29.03
CA ASN A 562 -0.57 9.74 -29.42
C ASN A 562 -1.71 8.75 -29.70
N LEU A 563 -2.74 9.18 -30.43
CA LEU A 563 -3.93 8.38 -30.74
C LEU A 563 -4.07 8.15 -32.25
N HIS A 564 -4.24 6.89 -32.63
CA HIS A 564 -4.41 6.42 -34.00
C HIS A 564 -5.74 5.70 -34.20
N THR A 565 -6.31 5.87 -35.39
CA THR A 565 -7.46 5.11 -35.85
C THR A 565 -7.09 3.63 -36.02
N PRO A 566 -8.06 2.70 -35.92
CA PRO A 566 -7.82 1.28 -36.17
C PRO A 566 -7.16 1.02 -37.54
N GLN A 567 -7.56 1.75 -38.57
CA GLN A 567 -7.05 1.62 -39.94
C GLN A 567 -5.57 2.03 -40.05
N GLU A 568 -5.15 3.09 -39.36
CA GLU A 568 -3.75 3.54 -39.36
C GLU A 568 -2.81 2.44 -38.85
N ILE A 569 -3.24 1.68 -37.84
CA ILE A 569 -2.44 0.61 -37.23
C ILE A 569 -2.82 -0.81 -37.71
N GLY A 570 -3.69 -0.93 -38.70
CA GLY A 570 -4.01 -2.18 -39.39
C GLY A 570 -4.86 -3.17 -38.58
N ILE A 571 -5.63 -2.70 -37.59
CA ILE A 571 -6.50 -3.57 -36.79
C ILE A 571 -7.96 -3.14 -36.86
N ASP A 572 -8.84 -3.99 -36.33
CA ASP A 572 -10.26 -3.71 -36.25
C ASP A 572 -10.59 -2.65 -35.17
N GLY A 573 -11.77 -2.03 -35.32
CA GLY A 573 -12.23 -0.96 -34.45
C GLY A 573 -12.93 -1.41 -33.16
N PHE A 574 -13.17 -2.70 -32.93
CA PHE A 574 -14.11 -3.16 -31.90
C PHE A 574 -13.90 -2.52 -30.52
N GLN A 575 -12.67 -2.53 -30.01
CA GLN A 575 -12.37 -1.91 -28.70
C GLN A 575 -12.33 -0.39 -28.77
N ALA A 576 -11.73 0.17 -29.81
CA ALA A 576 -11.66 1.61 -29.99
C ALA A 576 -13.06 2.25 -30.06
N ASP A 577 -13.99 1.64 -30.81
CA ASP A 577 -15.35 2.11 -31.04
C ASP A 577 -16.21 2.13 -29.78
N ARG A 578 -15.83 1.37 -28.74
CA ARG A 578 -16.45 1.40 -27.40
C ARG A 578 -15.95 2.56 -26.55
N GLY A 579 -14.80 3.14 -26.89
CA GLY A 579 -14.22 4.28 -26.18
C GLY A 579 -14.61 5.63 -26.77
N PRO A 580 -14.45 6.72 -26.01
CA PRO A 580 -14.90 8.06 -26.43
C PRO A 580 -14.09 8.64 -27.60
N THR A 581 -12.89 8.10 -27.87
CA THR A 581 -12.00 8.63 -28.90
C THR A 581 -12.10 7.88 -30.23
N LYS A 582 -12.66 6.67 -30.24
CA LYS A 582 -12.66 5.76 -31.40
C LYS A 582 -11.26 5.48 -31.95
N LYS A 583 -10.26 5.54 -31.07
CA LYS A 583 -8.84 5.40 -31.40
C LYS A 583 -8.10 4.54 -30.39
N TYR A 584 -6.94 4.04 -30.81
CA TYR A 584 -5.97 3.38 -29.96
C TYR A 584 -4.78 4.27 -29.68
N ARG A 585 -4.21 4.12 -28.50
CA ARG A 585 -3.04 4.85 -28.06
C ARG A 585 -1.76 4.12 -28.44
N THR A 586 -0.78 4.87 -28.94
CA THR A 586 0.60 4.41 -29.11
C THR A 586 1.14 3.91 -27.77
N THR A 587 1.43 2.61 -27.68
CA THR A 587 1.87 1.97 -26.43
C THR A 587 3.32 2.35 -26.11
N PRO A 588 3.67 2.74 -24.86
CA PRO A 588 5.05 3.00 -24.51
C PRO A 588 5.78 1.67 -24.47
N LEU A 589 6.91 1.60 -25.17
CA LEU A 589 7.68 0.36 -25.35
C LEU A 589 8.64 -0.01 -24.21
N PRO A 590 9.08 0.87 -23.29
CA PRO A 590 9.99 0.43 -22.23
C PRO A 590 9.37 -0.67 -21.35
N GLY A 591 10.14 -1.70 -21.05
CA GLY A 591 9.69 -2.87 -20.28
C GLY A 591 8.68 -3.75 -21.00
N LEU A 592 8.65 -3.75 -22.34
CA LEU A 592 7.67 -4.51 -23.14
C LEU A 592 7.73 -6.02 -22.85
N TRP A 593 8.93 -6.54 -22.56
CA TRP A 593 9.17 -7.93 -22.18
C TRP A 593 8.33 -8.37 -20.96
N ALA A 594 8.07 -7.47 -20.01
CA ALA A 594 7.28 -7.73 -18.81
C ALA A 594 5.78 -7.91 -19.11
N ARG A 595 5.35 -7.61 -20.33
CA ARG A 595 3.96 -7.64 -20.80
C ARG A 595 3.65 -8.85 -21.68
N ALA A 596 4.63 -9.75 -21.88
CA ALA A 596 4.52 -10.87 -22.81
C ALA A 596 3.40 -11.87 -22.47
N LYS A 597 3.08 -12.03 -21.18
CA LYS A 597 2.04 -12.97 -20.74
C LYS A 597 0.66 -12.52 -21.22
N GLY A 598 -0.05 -13.44 -21.87
CA GLY A 598 -1.34 -13.17 -22.53
C GLY A 598 -1.21 -12.55 -23.93
N GLY A 599 0.01 -12.35 -24.43
CA GLY A 599 0.27 -11.73 -25.73
C GLY A 599 0.38 -10.21 -25.69
N TYR A 600 0.57 -9.64 -26.87
CA TYR A 600 0.74 -8.21 -27.12
C TYR A 600 -0.52 -7.58 -27.70
N TYR A 601 -0.52 -6.25 -27.79
CA TYR A 601 -1.70 -5.40 -27.99
C TYR A 601 -2.63 -5.36 -26.77
N HIS A 602 -3.69 -4.58 -26.88
CA HIS A 602 -4.70 -4.44 -25.83
C HIS A 602 -5.48 -5.74 -25.60
N ASP A 603 -5.55 -6.66 -26.56
CA ASP A 603 -6.39 -7.87 -26.51
C ASP A 603 -5.61 -9.19 -26.56
N GLY A 604 -4.30 -9.14 -26.79
CA GLY A 604 -3.45 -10.33 -26.86
C GLY A 604 -3.43 -11.00 -28.22
N ARG A 605 -3.91 -10.34 -29.28
CA ARG A 605 -4.03 -10.93 -30.63
C ARG A 605 -2.71 -11.44 -31.22
N PHE A 606 -1.58 -10.91 -30.75
CA PHE A 606 -0.25 -11.37 -31.14
C PHE A 606 0.42 -12.10 -29.97
N ALA A 607 0.79 -13.36 -30.18
CA ALA A 607 1.41 -14.18 -29.15
C ALA A 607 2.83 -13.73 -28.80
N ASP A 608 3.55 -13.16 -29.77
CA ASP A 608 4.93 -12.71 -29.61
C ASP A 608 5.25 -11.42 -30.39
N LEU A 609 6.44 -10.85 -30.15
CA LEU A 609 6.89 -9.63 -30.83
C LEU A 609 7.19 -9.85 -32.32
N ALA A 610 7.53 -11.07 -32.75
CA ALA A 610 7.79 -11.33 -34.16
C ALA A 610 6.48 -11.24 -34.96
N GLN A 611 5.36 -11.68 -34.39
CA GLN A 611 4.03 -11.49 -34.96
C GLN A 611 3.62 -10.01 -34.99
N VAL A 612 3.95 -9.23 -33.95
CA VAL A 612 3.71 -7.77 -33.95
C VAL A 612 4.50 -7.06 -35.05
N VAL A 613 5.80 -7.35 -35.17
CA VAL A 613 6.65 -6.76 -36.22
C VAL A 613 6.21 -7.25 -37.61
N GLY A 614 5.83 -8.53 -37.74
CA GLY A 614 5.29 -9.10 -38.97
C GLY A 614 4.02 -8.40 -39.43
N HIS A 615 3.09 -8.13 -38.51
CA HIS A 615 1.87 -7.36 -38.77
C HIS A 615 2.19 -6.00 -39.40
N TYR A 616 3.10 -5.23 -38.79
CA TYR A 616 3.48 -3.92 -39.34
C TYR A 616 4.30 -4.00 -40.62
N ASN A 617 5.13 -5.04 -40.78
CA ASN A 617 5.86 -5.28 -42.01
C ASN A 617 4.92 -5.48 -43.20
N GLU A 618 3.84 -6.24 -43.00
CA GLU A 618 2.79 -6.44 -44.01
C GLU A 618 1.94 -5.19 -44.22
N HIS A 619 1.36 -4.64 -43.14
CA HIS A 619 0.44 -3.50 -43.19
C HIS A 619 1.07 -2.26 -43.86
N PHE A 620 2.34 -1.97 -43.55
CA PHE A 620 3.07 -0.85 -44.15
C PHE A 620 3.97 -1.23 -45.33
N SER A 621 3.96 -2.50 -45.77
CA SER A 621 4.77 -2.98 -46.90
C SER A 621 6.26 -2.68 -46.76
N LEU A 622 6.81 -2.82 -45.54
CA LEU A 622 8.18 -2.39 -45.19
C LEU A 622 9.28 -3.26 -45.83
N SER A 623 8.92 -4.44 -46.36
CA SER A 623 9.84 -5.37 -47.01
C SER A 623 11.04 -5.75 -46.13
N LEU A 624 10.78 -5.95 -44.83
CA LEU A 624 11.76 -6.48 -43.88
C LEU A 624 11.99 -7.98 -44.13
N THR A 625 13.25 -8.38 -44.10
CA THR A 625 13.68 -9.78 -44.12
C THR A 625 13.48 -10.43 -42.75
N ALA A 626 13.50 -11.76 -42.67
CA ALA A 626 13.40 -12.46 -41.39
C ALA A 626 14.49 -12.03 -40.39
N ALA A 627 15.73 -11.85 -40.85
CA ALA A 627 16.83 -11.39 -40.00
C ALA A 627 16.61 -9.96 -39.46
N GLU A 628 16.05 -9.06 -40.27
CA GLU A 628 15.71 -7.70 -39.83
C GLU A 628 14.56 -7.69 -38.80
N ILE A 629 13.60 -8.61 -38.94
CA ILE A 629 12.54 -8.80 -37.94
C ILE A 629 13.14 -9.30 -36.63
N ASP A 630 14.04 -10.28 -36.66
CA ASP A 630 14.71 -10.80 -35.46
C ASP A 630 15.54 -9.72 -34.75
N ASP A 631 16.27 -8.90 -35.52
CA ASP A 631 17.02 -7.76 -35.01
C ASP A 631 16.10 -6.72 -34.33
N LEU A 632 14.96 -6.37 -34.95
CA LEU A 632 13.95 -5.50 -34.33
C LEU A 632 13.37 -6.09 -33.05
N VAL A 633 13.07 -7.40 -33.04
CA VAL A 633 12.57 -8.09 -31.85
C VAL A 633 13.61 -8.03 -30.72
N ALA A 634 14.90 -8.22 -31.02
CA ALA A 634 15.97 -8.09 -30.04
C ALA A 634 16.04 -6.66 -29.48
N PHE A 635 15.87 -5.63 -30.31
CA PHE A 635 15.79 -4.24 -29.87
C PHE A 635 14.58 -3.99 -28.97
N LEU A 636 13.39 -4.42 -29.36
CA LEU A 636 12.16 -4.25 -28.57
C LEU A 636 12.24 -4.95 -27.19
N LYS A 637 12.95 -6.08 -27.09
CA LYS A 637 13.22 -6.76 -25.81
C LYS A 637 14.23 -6.01 -24.93
N SER A 638 15.08 -5.17 -25.54
CA SER A 638 16.10 -4.39 -24.83
C SER A 638 15.57 -3.12 -24.17
N LEU A 639 14.39 -2.65 -24.59
CA LEU A 639 13.64 -1.53 -24.01
C LEU A 639 12.91 -1.96 -22.73
#